data_AF-A0AAE9YPV1-F1
#
_entry.id   AF-A0AAE9YPV1-F1
#
_cell.length_a   1.000
_cell.length_b   1.000
_cell.length_c   1.000
_cell.angle_alpha   90.00
_cell.angle_beta   90.00
_cell.angle_gamma   90.00
#
_symmetry.space_group_name_H-M   'P 1'
#
loop_
_entity.id
_entity.type
_entity.pdbx_description
1 polymer ?
#
loop_
_entity_poly.entity_id
_entity_poly.type
_entity_poly.pdbx_seq_one_letter_code
_entity_poly.pdbx_strand_id
1 'polypeptide(L)'
;MKVNQAFSIGCCHVLPLESAIKIAEQDKQSLQPKFIEVLYYLAREYPRVIPREELINQVWGGNEYVGEKGLTNAIWHLRQKLNAVIEDGEVIETIRKVGYRLLIQPQWNKQTPEIAETSFSPATATAASPTQKTKRPQAAILLLLCLLLVLAGNYFFNQAKPLPQTKITQITKDPGTELFPAPSPDGRYIAYQWRTQTGASNLYLKDLQHPKVAAKQLTFDSASEGHSVWSHSGNSLYFARYHSKQNSCDIVELNIALNQETNLTACPATGGYYYIDISPDDKTLAFRGSEPGEEYSGIYFFDLENRGQKPRRFSCLTNCGYKDRDFAFSPDGQSVAVTRRVNRFNENLYLIDLATKAEKPLTAGEEDIVGLSWHPQGQYLVYATQRADIRRGFILNVNSLTKQDIGIEGFSYPAFAKRSGALFYHQRKENYQLASFALNTEVATSPFPLLQSEFSYLYPDYSSQARQIVYVSNESGFYELWLADANGQNRQQLTQFKRTIRYPAWSHQGDKIAFLAPTPDEQKESLYILDVATHKITAIKAPFTTYNRPGWSPDGSAIISSVPHDDGKDLFRFAIDSSSYQQLTDDDARYGVMISENELLYTSLSKGLWYRNFADDNSAQIKISGNIFNGLYSWHYFQGGIYFKQSLAKAQQLMRYDFAREKLTPLIRLPRKTFQGGGSLTMLPLENKLLFSSSRSPQADIKQLAHPLFN
;
A
#
# COMPACT_ATOMS: atom_id res chain seq x y z
N MET A 1 -28.42 -9.88 4.01
CA MET A 1 -29.74 -10.32 4.50
C MET A 1 -30.74 -10.28 3.33
N LYS A 2 -31.53 -11.34 3.06
CA LYS A 2 -32.64 -11.26 2.08
C LYS A 2 -33.85 -10.62 2.78
N VAL A 3 -34.19 -9.38 2.41
CA VAL A 3 -35.22 -8.57 3.09
C VAL A 3 -36.51 -8.61 2.25
N ASN A 4 -37.27 -9.70 2.37
CA ASN A 4 -38.31 -9.99 1.38
C ASN A 4 -39.73 -10.08 1.97
N GLN A 5 -39.87 -10.22 3.29
CA GLN A 5 -41.18 -10.47 3.91
C GLN A 5 -41.77 -9.20 4.53
N ALA A 6 -42.99 -8.84 4.12
CA ALA A 6 -43.74 -7.74 4.74
C ALA A 6 -44.24 -8.14 6.14
N PHE A 7 -44.28 -7.17 7.05
CA PHE A 7 -44.74 -7.36 8.42
C PHE A 7 -45.36 -6.09 8.96
N SER A 8 -46.13 -6.21 10.03
CA SER A 8 -46.79 -5.08 10.67
C SER A 8 -46.27 -4.89 12.10
N ILE A 9 -46.06 -3.64 12.51
CA ILE A 9 -45.77 -3.24 13.89
C ILE A 9 -46.91 -2.30 14.31
N GLY A 10 -47.83 -2.78 15.15
CA GLY A 10 -49.06 -2.03 15.46
C GLY A 10 -49.88 -1.74 14.20
N CYS A 11 -50.23 -0.48 13.98
CA CYS A 11 -50.94 0.01 12.78
C CYS A 11 -50.04 0.30 11.57
N CYS A 12 -48.72 0.11 11.70
CA CYS A 12 -47.73 0.39 10.67
C CYS A 12 -47.38 -0.88 9.89
N HIS A 13 -47.69 -0.90 8.59
CA HIS A 13 -47.29 -1.93 7.64
C HIS A 13 -45.92 -1.59 7.04
N VAL A 14 -44.93 -2.44 7.27
CA VAL A 14 -43.58 -2.30 6.72
C VAL A 14 -43.49 -3.09 5.42
N LEU A 15 -43.05 -2.42 4.35
CA LEU A 15 -42.91 -2.97 3.00
C LEU A 15 -41.43 -2.96 2.59
N PRO A 16 -40.66 -4.01 2.93
CA PRO A 16 -39.21 -3.92 2.83
C PRO A 16 -38.67 -3.83 1.39
N LEU A 17 -39.29 -4.54 0.45
CA LEU A 17 -38.93 -4.51 -0.97
C LEU A 17 -39.10 -3.11 -1.58
N GLU A 18 -40.01 -2.32 -1.03
CA GLU A 18 -40.34 -0.99 -1.52
C GLU A 18 -39.66 0.12 -0.71
N SER A 19 -38.83 -0.26 0.28
CA SER A 19 -38.19 0.64 1.24
C SER A 19 -39.16 1.65 1.86
N ALA A 20 -40.34 1.18 2.26
CA ALA A 20 -41.42 2.07 2.68
C ALA A 20 -42.23 1.51 3.86
N ILE A 21 -42.96 2.42 4.51
CA ILE A 21 -43.96 2.10 5.52
C ILE A 21 -45.31 2.69 5.09
N LYS A 22 -46.41 1.99 5.42
CA LYS A 22 -47.78 2.44 5.22
C LYS A 22 -48.51 2.41 6.56
N ILE A 23 -49.24 3.48 6.86
CA ILE A 23 -49.89 3.67 8.16
C ILE A 23 -51.38 3.74 7.90
N ALA A 24 -52.14 2.75 8.37
CA ALA A 24 -53.60 2.68 8.14
C ALA A 24 -53.97 2.98 6.65
N GLU A 25 -54.95 3.85 6.40
CA GLU A 25 -55.37 4.29 5.06
C GLU A 25 -54.57 5.48 4.50
N GLN A 26 -53.48 5.92 5.15
CA GLN A 26 -52.66 7.01 4.64
C GLN A 26 -51.76 6.59 3.48
N ASP A 27 -51.27 7.60 2.75
CA ASP A 27 -50.27 7.42 1.70
C ASP A 27 -48.98 6.79 2.22
N LYS A 28 -48.41 5.95 1.36
CA LYS A 28 -47.15 5.24 1.61
C LYS A 28 -46.00 6.25 1.79
N GLN A 29 -45.24 6.11 2.88
CA GLN A 29 -44.07 6.92 3.16
C GLN A 29 -42.79 6.16 2.81
N SER A 30 -41.97 6.73 1.92
CA SER A 30 -40.67 6.17 1.55
C SER A 30 -39.60 6.49 2.61
N LEU A 31 -38.75 5.51 2.91
CA LEU A 31 -37.63 5.60 3.84
C LEU A 31 -36.32 5.17 3.14
N GLN A 32 -35.18 5.52 3.73
CA GLN A 32 -33.91 5.01 3.22
C GLN A 32 -33.85 3.48 3.37
N PRO A 33 -33.33 2.73 2.38
CA PRO A 33 -33.27 1.27 2.43
C PRO A 33 -32.61 0.72 3.69
N LYS A 34 -31.53 1.37 4.14
CA LYS A 34 -30.80 0.97 5.35
C LYS A 34 -31.62 1.12 6.63
N PHE A 35 -32.58 2.04 6.69
CA PHE A 35 -33.44 2.19 7.87
C PHE A 35 -34.44 1.03 7.95
N ILE A 36 -34.96 0.62 6.80
CA ILE A 36 -35.84 -0.54 6.66
C ILE A 36 -35.09 -1.84 6.97
N GLU A 37 -33.83 -1.97 6.55
CA GLU A 37 -32.98 -3.11 6.91
C GLU A 37 -32.76 -3.22 8.44
N VAL A 38 -32.48 -2.10 9.13
CA VAL A 38 -32.40 -2.07 10.60
C VAL A 38 -33.71 -2.50 11.23
N LEU A 39 -34.84 -1.92 10.79
CA LEU A 39 -36.15 -2.24 11.35
C LEU A 39 -36.53 -3.70 11.12
N TYR A 40 -36.26 -4.24 9.94
CA TYR A 40 -36.48 -5.65 9.60
C TYR A 40 -35.64 -6.58 10.48
N TYR A 41 -34.37 -6.25 10.70
CA TYR A 41 -33.50 -7.06 11.57
C TYR A 41 -34.01 -7.07 13.01
N LEU A 42 -34.35 -5.90 13.55
CA LEU A 42 -34.93 -5.77 14.89
C LEU A 42 -36.26 -6.53 15.02
N ALA A 43 -37.10 -6.52 13.98
CA ALA A 43 -38.36 -7.27 13.96
C ALA A 43 -38.13 -8.79 13.93
N ARG A 44 -37.18 -9.27 13.12
CA ARG A 44 -36.88 -10.70 13.02
C ARG A 44 -36.36 -11.28 14.33
N GLU A 45 -35.57 -10.49 15.07
CA GLU A 45 -34.95 -10.91 16.31
C GLU A 45 -35.77 -10.53 17.56
N TYR A 46 -37.00 -10.02 17.40
CA TYR A 46 -37.86 -9.64 18.52
C TYR A 46 -38.10 -10.83 19.49
N PRO A 47 -38.04 -10.63 20.83
CA PRO A 47 -37.80 -9.38 21.58
C PRO A 47 -36.35 -9.20 22.05
N ARG A 48 -35.35 -9.81 21.39
CA ARG A 48 -33.94 -9.79 21.82
C ARG A 48 -33.36 -8.38 21.74
N VAL A 49 -32.52 -8.02 22.72
CA VAL A 49 -31.68 -6.82 22.64
C VAL A 49 -30.53 -7.13 21.68
N ILE A 50 -30.44 -6.38 20.59
CA ILE A 50 -29.43 -6.61 19.55
C ILE A 50 -28.25 -5.67 19.78
N PRO A 51 -27.02 -6.21 19.96
CA PRO A 51 -25.81 -5.40 20.08
C PRO A 51 -25.60 -4.46 18.89
N ARG A 52 -24.98 -3.30 19.15
CA ARG A 52 -24.65 -2.32 18.09
C ARG A 52 -23.78 -2.93 17.00
N GLU A 53 -22.71 -3.61 17.40
CA GLU A 53 -21.79 -4.31 16.49
C GLU A 53 -22.52 -5.34 15.64
N GLU A 54 -23.50 -6.06 16.21
CA GLU A 54 -24.30 -7.04 15.46
C GLU A 54 -25.17 -6.35 14.40
N LEU A 55 -25.86 -5.26 14.72
CA LEU A 55 -26.62 -4.47 13.74
C LEU A 55 -25.72 -3.88 12.65
N ILE A 56 -24.52 -3.41 13.03
CA ILE A 56 -23.51 -2.89 12.09
C ILE A 56 -23.03 -4.00 11.16
N ASN A 57 -22.72 -5.18 11.70
CA ASN A 57 -22.30 -6.34 10.95
C ASN A 57 -23.38 -6.78 9.95
N GLN A 58 -24.64 -6.78 10.36
CA GLN A 58 -25.73 -7.34 9.56
C GLN A 58 -26.28 -6.38 8.52
N VAL A 59 -26.34 -5.07 8.82
CA VAL A 59 -26.90 -4.06 7.91
C VAL A 59 -25.80 -3.35 7.11
N TRP A 60 -24.63 -3.10 7.70
CA TRP A 60 -23.51 -2.42 7.05
C TRP A 60 -22.33 -3.33 6.73
N GLY A 61 -22.47 -4.65 6.88
CA GLY A 61 -21.41 -5.61 6.54
C GLY A 61 -20.16 -5.48 7.41
N GLY A 62 -20.29 -4.92 8.62
CA GLY A 62 -19.19 -4.76 9.58
C GLY A 62 -18.37 -3.49 9.41
N ASN A 63 -18.83 -2.55 8.57
CA ASN A 63 -18.23 -1.23 8.47
C ASN A 63 -18.57 -0.38 9.70
N GLU A 64 -17.72 -0.42 10.73
CA GLU A 64 -17.94 0.29 12.01
C GLU A 64 -17.96 1.81 11.87
N TYR A 65 -17.10 2.38 11.01
CA TYR A 65 -17.00 3.84 10.84
C TYR A 65 -18.26 4.47 10.23
N VAL A 66 -18.83 3.84 9.20
CA VAL A 66 -20.11 4.27 8.60
C VAL A 66 -21.28 3.76 9.44
N GLY A 67 -21.16 2.55 9.99
CA GLY A 67 -22.17 1.85 10.75
C GLY A 67 -22.56 2.57 12.04
N GLU A 68 -21.63 3.11 12.82
CA GLU A 68 -21.96 3.80 14.08
C GLU A 68 -22.82 5.06 13.85
N LYS A 69 -22.41 5.92 12.91
CA LYS A 69 -23.18 7.12 12.53
C LYS A 69 -24.48 6.74 11.82
N GLY A 70 -24.41 5.77 10.91
CA GLY A 70 -25.55 5.28 10.14
C GLY A 70 -26.63 4.64 11.02
N LEU A 71 -26.24 3.82 12.00
CA LEU A 71 -27.12 3.17 12.95
C LEU A 71 -27.78 4.18 13.88
N THR A 72 -27.01 5.11 14.44
CA THR A 72 -27.57 6.17 15.28
C THR A 72 -28.59 7.01 14.51
N ASN A 73 -28.28 7.37 13.26
CA ASN A 73 -29.19 8.11 12.38
C ASN A 73 -30.45 7.30 12.01
N ALA A 74 -30.28 6.02 11.68
CA ALA A 74 -31.39 5.13 11.35
C ALA A 74 -32.37 4.99 12.53
N ILE A 75 -31.86 4.76 13.74
CA ILE A 75 -32.68 4.64 14.95
C ILE A 75 -33.41 5.95 15.25
N TRP A 76 -32.74 7.09 15.09
CA TRP A 76 -33.38 8.39 15.27
C TRP A 76 -34.55 8.60 14.31
N HIS A 77 -34.37 8.36 13.01
CA HIS A 77 -35.43 8.50 12.01
C HIS A 77 -36.56 7.50 12.19
N LEU A 78 -36.25 6.23 12.50
CA LEU A 78 -37.25 5.21 12.77
C LEU A 78 -38.12 5.58 13.96
N ARG A 79 -37.53 6.09 15.06
CA ARG A 79 -38.29 6.57 16.22
C ARG A 79 -39.20 7.74 15.86
N GLN A 80 -38.70 8.73 15.13
CA GLN A 80 -39.51 9.88 14.70
C GLN A 80 -40.73 9.44 13.88
N LYS A 81 -40.57 8.43 13.02
CA LYS A 81 -41.63 7.96 12.14
C LYS A 81 -42.59 6.96 12.79
N LEU A 82 -42.09 6.09 13.67
CA LEU A 82 -42.89 5.05 14.29
C LEU A 82 -43.57 5.54 15.59
N ASN A 83 -42.88 6.32 16.42
CA ASN A 83 -43.46 6.83 17.67
C ASN A 83 -44.53 7.92 17.42
N ALA A 84 -44.49 8.61 16.29
CA ALA A 84 -45.51 9.61 15.94
C ALA A 84 -46.86 8.97 15.55
N VAL A 85 -46.91 7.65 15.44
CA VAL A 85 -47.96 6.92 14.72
C VAL A 85 -48.58 5.80 15.56
N ILE A 86 -47.86 5.31 16.56
CA ILE A 86 -48.34 4.28 17.47
C ILE A 86 -48.71 4.97 18.78
N GLU A 87 -49.99 4.90 19.16
CA GLU A 87 -50.51 5.48 20.41
C GLU A 87 -49.83 4.83 21.62
N ASP A 88 -49.19 5.68 22.45
CA ASP A 88 -48.48 5.38 23.69
C ASP A 88 -47.36 4.32 23.64
N GLY A 89 -46.15 4.77 23.26
CA GLY A 89 -44.91 4.05 23.61
C GLY A 89 -43.71 4.36 22.74
N GLU A 90 -42.51 4.14 23.28
CA GLU A 90 -41.29 4.09 22.47
C GLU A 90 -41.29 2.78 21.66
N VAL A 91 -41.10 2.82 20.34
CA VAL A 91 -41.14 1.62 19.50
C VAL A 91 -39.82 0.86 19.53
N ILE A 92 -38.70 1.57 19.66
CA ILE A 92 -37.36 1.01 19.72
C ILE A 92 -36.65 1.55 20.96
N GLU A 93 -36.32 0.70 21.92
CA GLU A 93 -35.61 1.05 23.14
C GLU A 93 -34.09 1.05 22.95
N THR A 94 -33.37 1.96 23.60
CA THR A 94 -31.90 1.94 23.68
C THR A 94 -31.45 1.36 25.02
N ILE A 95 -30.77 0.22 24.99
CA ILE A 95 -30.06 -0.32 26.16
C ILE A 95 -28.64 0.23 26.15
N ARG A 96 -28.34 1.14 27.10
CA ARG A 96 -27.04 1.85 27.17
C ARG A 96 -25.88 0.86 27.12
N LYS A 97 -24.89 1.13 26.26
CA LYS A 97 -23.67 0.33 26.02
C LYS A 97 -23.90 -1.10 25.50
N VAL A 98 -25.14 -1.49 25.21
CA VAL A 98 -25.46 -2.82 24.67
C VAL A 98 -25.98 -2.67 23.25
N GLY A 99 -27.13 -2.02 23.05
CA GLY A 99 -27.73 -1.92 21.72
C GLY A 99 -29.19 -1.53 21.73
N TYR A 100 -29.98 -2.09 20.81
CA TYR A 100 -31.36 -1.69 20.57
C TYR A 100 -32.31 -2.87 20.63
N ARG A 101 -33.54 -2.62 21.09
CA ARG A 101 -34.60 -3.62 21.18
C ARG A 101 -35.89 -3.07 20.59
N LEU A 102 -36.56 -3.85 19.75
CA LEU A 102 -37.92 -3.53 19.32
C LEU A 102 -38.89 -3.88 20.45
N LEU A 103 -39.79 -2.95 20.79
CA LEU A 103 -40.71 -3.10 21.92
C LEU A 103 -42.09 -3.66 21.52
N ILE A 104 -42.41 -3.63 20.23
CA ILE A 104 -43.71 -4.08 19.71
C ILE A 104 -43.51 -5.35 18.90
N GLN A 105 -44.32 -6.36 19.19
CA GLN A 105 -44.27 -7.64 18.51
C GLN A 105 -44.65 -7.48 17.03
N PRO A 106 -43.79 -7.89 16.07
CA PRO A 106 -44.11 -7.83 14.67
C PRO A 106 -45.06 -8.97 14.27
N GLN A 107 -46.06 -8.63 13.47
CA GLN A 107 -46.97 -9.58 12.83
C GLN A 107 -46.53 -9.80 11.38
N TRP A 108 -45.92 -10.96 11.13
CA TRP A 108 -45.47 -11.34 9.80
C TRP A 108 -46.65 -11.80 8.95
N ASN A 109 -46.78 -11.28 7.74
CA ASN A 109 -47.77 -11.78 6.81
C ASN A 109 -47.42 -13.23 6.44
N LYS A 110 -48.35 -14.16 6.64
CA LYS A 110 -48.15 -15.58 6.33
C LYS A 110 -48.02 -15.76 4.81
N GLN A 111 -46.80 -15.95 4.35
CA GLN A 111 -46.55 -16.85 3.22
C GLN A 111 -46.25 -18.23 3.81
N THR A 112 -47.01 -19.22 3.36
CA THR A 112 -46.96 -20.62 3.77
C THR A 112 -45.55 -21.21 3.64
N PRO A 113 -44.99 -21.83 4.70
CA PRO A 113 -43.73 -22.56 4.63
C PRO A 113 -43.88 -24.07 4.89
N GLU A 114 -43.09 -24.88 4.18
CA GLU A 114 -42.58 -26.21 4.60
C GLU A 114 -41.09 -26.14 4.25
N ILE A 115 -40.13 -26.45 5.13
CA ILE A 115 -39.81 -27.77 5.67
C ILE A 115 -39.17 -27.60 7.06
N ALA A 116 -39.45 -28.55 7.95
CA ALA A 116 -38.99 -28.62 9.34
C ALA A 116 -37.54 -29.12 9.48
N GLU A 117 -36.79 -28.52 10.41
CA GLU A 117 -35.62 -29.15 11.03
C GLU A 117 -35.82 -29.25 12.55
N THR A 118 -35.64 -30.48 13.02
CA THR A 118 -35.73 -31.01 14.38
C THR A 118 -34.66 -30.40 15.31
N SER A 119 -35.12 -29.93 16.46
CA SER A 119 -34.30 -29.43 17.57
C SER A 119 -33.73 -30.56 18.45
N PHE A 120 -32.44 -30.50 18.76
CA PHE A 120 -31.83 -31.18 19.91
C PHE A 120 -31.65 -30.19 21.07
N SER A 121 -31.98 -30.63 22.29
CA SER A 121 -31.83 -29.91 23.55
C SER A 121 -30.64 -30.47 24.34
N PRO A 122 -29.83 -29.64 25.04
CA PRO A 122 -28.97 -30.14 26.10
C PRO A 122 -29.49 -29.76 27.49
N ALA A 123 -29.51 -30.79 28.35
CA ALA A 123 -29.83 -30.71 29.76
C ALA A 123 -28.73 -30.02 30.58
N THR A 124 -29.19 -29.38 31.64
CA THR A 124 -28.44 -28.68 32.69
C THR A 124 -27.72 -29.69 33.59
N ALA A 125 -26.48 -29.41 33.98
CA ALA A 125 -25.80 -30.12 35.07
C ALA A 125 -25.14 -29.12 36.02
N THR A 126 -25.44 -29.34 37.30
CA THR A 126 -25.21 -28.56 38.50
C THR A 126 -23.76 -28.50 38.96
N ALA A 127 -23.36 -27.34 39.47
CA ALA A 127 -22.12 -27.11 40.21
C ALA A 127 -22.20 -27.65 41.64
N ALA A 128 -21.12 -28.27 42.13
CA ALA A 128 -20.92 -28.61 43.53
C ALA A 128 -19.61 -27.98 44.05
N SER A 129 -19.69 -27.43 45.26
CA SER A 129 -18.65 -26.67 45.97
C SER A 129 -17.66 -27.58 46.72
N PRO A 130 -16.46 -27.09 47.12
CA PRO A 130 -15.42 -27.91 47.72
C PRO A 130 -15.51 -27.95 49.26
N THR A 131 -15.21 -29.12 49.83
CA THR A 131 -15.05 -29.33 51.27
C THR A 131 -13.64 -28.98 51.76
N GLN A 132 -13.57 -28.16 52.81
CA GLN A 132 -12.36 -27.78 53.55
C GLN A 132 -11.85 -28.92 54.44
N LYS A 133 -10.52 -29.05 54.56
CA LYS A 133 -9.86 -29.64 55.74
C LYS A 133 -8.65 -28.79 56.15
N THR A 134 -8.70 -28.33 57.41
CA THR A 134 -7.60 -27.79 58.24
C THR A 134 -6.61 -28.91 58.62
N LYS A 135 -5.33 -28.75 59.00
CA LYS A 135 -4.55 -27.69 59.68
C LYS A 135 -3.07 -28.17 59.72
N ARG A 136 -2.06 -27.27 59.61
CA ARG A 136 -0.87 -27.11 60.51
C ARG A 136 0.25 -26.23 59.89
N PRO A 137 1.14 -25.63 60.71
CA PRO A 137 1.71 -24.31 60.47
C PRO A 137 3.08 -24.38 59.80
N GLN A 138 3.10 -24.42 58.47
CA GLN A 138 4.27 -24.03 57.68
C GLN A 138 3.97 -22.83 56.76
N ALA A 139 2.68 -22.47 56.64
CA ALA A 139 2.22 -21.38 55.78
C ALA A 139 2.63 -19.98 56.26
N ALA A 140 2.81 -19.76 57.58
CA ALA A 140 3.12 -18.43 58.11
C ALA A 140 4.54 -17.96 57.74
N ILE A 141 5.52 -18.86 57.71
CA ILE A 141 6.90 -18.54 57.32
C ILE A 141 6.96 -18.30 55.81
N LEU A 142 6.26 -19.12 55.03
CA LEU A 142 6.15 -18.96 53.58
C LEU A 142 5.41 -17.67 53.19
N LEU A 143 4.36 -17.30 53.93
CA LEU A 143 3.67 -16.03 53.77
C LEU A 143 4.57 -14.84 54.10
N LEU A 144 5.39 -14.93 55.15
CA LEU A 144 6.29 -13.86 55.54
C LEU A 144 7.46 -13.71 54.55
N LEU A 145 7.97 -14.82 54.01
CA LEU A 145 8.96 -14.84 52.92
C LEU A 145 8.36 -14.31 51.61
N CYS A 146 7.13 -14.71 51.27
CA CYS A 146 6.40 -14.13 50.14
C CYS A 146 6.14 -12.63 50.35
N LEU A 147 5.78 -12.20 51.56
CA LEU A 147 5.57 -10.79 51.87
C LEU A 147 6.88 -10.01 51.77
N LEU A 148 8.00 -10.55 52.27
CA LEU A 148 9.32 -9.95 52.14
C LEU A 148 9.81 -9.93 50.69
N LEU A 149 9.53 -10.96 49.89
CA LEU A 149 9.80 -10.98 48.46
C LEU A 149 8.92 -10.02 47.68
N VAL A 150 7.66 -9.82 48.10
CA VAL A 150 6.75 -8.82 47.54
C VAL A 150 7.17 -7.41 47.94
N LEU A 151 7.62 -7.19 49.17
CA LEU A 151 8.12 -5.91 49.66
C LEU A 151 9.47 -5.57 49.03
N ALA A 152 10.39 -6.53 48.94
CA ALA A 152 11.64 -6.38 48.21
C ALA A 152 11.37 -6.19 46.71
N GLY A 153 10.46 -6.98 46.13
CA GLY A 153 9.99 -6.83 44.76
C GLY A 153 9.43 -5.43 44.50
N ASN A 154 8.55 -4.91 45.36
CA ASN A 154 8.02 -3.55 45.28
C ASN A 154 9.10 -2.49 45.50
N TYR A 155 10.07 -2.73 46.39
CA TYR A 155 11.18 -1.81 46.63
C TYR A 155 12.09 -1.72 45.39
N PHE A 156 12.43 -2.85 44.77
CA PHE A 156 13.19 -2.90 43.52
C PHE A 156 12.38 -2.41 42.32
N PHE A 157 11.07 -2.70 42.24
CA PHE A 157 10.18 -2.16 41.20
C PHE A 157 9.98 -0.65 41.31
N ASN A 158 9.85 -0.11 42.54
CA ASN A 158 9.75 1.33 42.76
C ASN A 158 11.09 2.06 42.61
N GLN A 159 12.23 1.35 42.68
CA GLN A 159 13.55 1.90 42.36
C GLN A 159 13.96 1.73 40.90
N ALA A 160 13.31 0.83 40.16
CA ALA A 160 13.48 0.75 38.72
C ALA A 160 12.95 2.05 38.11
N LYS A 161 13.86 2.98 37.78
CA LYS A 161 13.52 4.13 36.94
C LYS A 161 12.84 3.58 35.69
N PRO A 162 11.67 4.10 35.29
CA PRO A 162 11.07 3.68 34.04
C PRO A 162 12.12 3.85 32.95
N LEU A 163 12.35 2.77 32.19
CA LEU A 163 13.27 2.82 31.06
C LEU A 163 12.84 4.03 30.21
N PRO A 164 13.78 4.92 29.85
CA PRO A 164 13.44 6.07 29.02
C PRO A 164 12.69 5.55 27.79
N GLN A 165 11.46 6.02 27.62
CA GLN A 165 10.59 5.55 26.53
C GLN A 165 10.78 6.44 25.31
N THR A 166 10.76 5.81 24.15
CA THR A 166 10.69 6.49 22.87
C THR A 166 9.46 7.40 22.84
N LYS A 167 9.67 8.70 22.64
CA LYS A 167 8.58 9.69 22.54
C LYS A 167 8.44 10.17 21.10
N ILE A 168 7.21 10.08 20.58
CA ILE A 168 6.86 10.51 19.24
C ILE A 168 5.98 11.75 19.32
N THR A 169 6.34 12.80 18.60
CA THR A 169 5.57 14.05 18.49
C THR A 169 5.11 14.25 17.06
N GLN A 170 3.81 14.46 16.83
CA GLN A 170 3.27 14.83 15.52
C GLN A 170 3.69 16.27 15.17
N ILE A 171 4.29 16.47 13.99
CA ILE A 171 4.73 17.80 13.53
C ILE A 171 3.77 18.37 12.48
N THR A 172 3.40 17.56 11.50
CA THR A 172 2.47 17.94 10.43
C THR A 172 1.29 16.98 10.38
N LYS A 173 0.17 17.35 9.77
CA LYS A 173 -1.04 16.49 9.67
C LYS A 173 -2.00 16.96 8.58
N ASP A 174 -1.51 17.75 7.63
CA ASP A 174 -2.38 18.41 6.66
C ASP A 174 -2.71 17.44 5.51
N PRO A 175 -3.88 17.59 4.84
CA PRO A 175 -4.29 16.66 3.80
C PRO A 175 -3.29 16.55 2.65
N GLY A 176 -3.07 15.33 2.17
CA GLY A 176 -2.13 15.04 1.08
C GLY A 176 -0.96 14.20 1.56
N THR A 177 0.22 14.43 0.98
CA THR A 177 1.44 13.71 1.36
C THR A 177 2.53 14.73 1.72
N GLU A 178 2.96 14.74 2.98
CA GLU A 178 4.03 15.60 3.51
C GLU A 178 5.31 14.75 3.61
N LEU A 179 6.33 15.12 2.85
CA LEU A 179 7.54 14.35 2.55
C LEU A 179 8.81 15.18 2.73
N PHE A 180 9.94 14.50 2.57
CA PHE A 180 11.35 14.81 2.85
C PHE A 180 11.57 15.89 3.93
N PRO A 181 11.65 15.52 5.23
CA PRO A 181 11.76 16.52 6.28
C PRO A 181 13.21 17.04 6.32
N ALA A 182 13.40 18.34 6.21
CA ALA A 182 14.68 19.00 6.31
C ALA A 182 14.65 19.96 7.51
N PRO A 183 15.08 19.52 8.71
CA PRO A 183 15.12 20.40 9.86
C PRO A 183 16.22 21.45 9.72
N SER A 184 15.96 22.68 10.17
CA SER A 184 17.00 23.70 10.30
C SER A 184 18.08 23.22 11.29
N PRO A 185 19.32 23.72 11.21
CA PRO A 185 20.40 23.23 12.07
C PRO A 185 20.06 23.27 13.57
N ASP A 186 19.41 24.33 14.02
CA ASP A 186 18.94 24.50 15.41
C ASP A 186 17.68 23.67 15.76
N GLY A 187 17.01 23.09 14.77
CA GLY A 187 15.76 22.34 14.91
C GLY A 187 14.54 23.21 15.21
N ARG A 188 14.61 24.54 15.03
CA ARG A 188 13.44 25.42 15.20
C ARG A 188 12.45 25.29 14.04
N TYR A 189 12.95 25.22 12.83
CA TYR A 189 12.14 25.13 11.62
C TYR A 189 12.30 23.77 10.97
N ILE A 190 11.29 23.38 10.20
CA ILE A 190 11.36 22.24 9.30
C ILE A 190 10.87 22.65 7.93
N ALA A 191 11.75 22.54 6.94
CA ALA A 191 11.38 22.60 5.55
C ALA A 191 10.94 21.21 5.10
N TYR A 192 9.91 21.11 4.28
CA TYR A 192 9.40 19.82 3.81
C TYR A 192 8.66 19.97 2.49
N GLN A 193 8.65 18.89 1.72
CA GLN A 193 7.87 18.80 0.49
C GLN A 193 6.41 18.50 0.85
N TRP A 194 5.46 19.25 0.31
CA TRP A 194 4.04 18.92 0.45
C TRP A 194 3.38 18.79 -0.91
N ARG A 195 2.75 17.63 -1.11
CA ARG A 195 2.01 17.30 -2.33
C ARG A 195 0.52 17.23 -2.04
N THR A 196 -0.22 18.19 -2.60
CA THR A 196 -1.69 18.20 -2.60
C THR A 196 -2.27 17.32 -3.72
N GLN A 197 -3.57 17.02 -3.68
CA GLN A 197 -4.21 16.10 -4.64
C GLN A 197 -4.13 16.54 -6.11
N THR A 198 -4.06 17.86 -6.37
CA THR A 198 -4.18 18.44 -7.72
C THR A 198 -2.99 19.32 -8.14
N GLY A 199 -2.00 19.52 -7.26
CA GLY A 199 -0.88 20.44 -7.49
C GLY A 199 0.46 19.76 -7.75
N ALA A 200 1.43 20.58 -8.16
CA ALA A 200 2.84 20.25 -8.08
C ALA A 200 3.29 20.15 -6.61
N SER A 201 4.36 19.40 -6.35
CA SER A 201 4.92 19.28 -5.01
C SER A 201 5.79 20.50 -4.75
N ASN A 202 5.50 21.25 -3.68
CA ASN A 202 6.21 22.48 -3.31
C ASN A 202 6.86 22.34 -1.93
N LEU A 203 7.82 23.22 -1.62
CA LEU A 203 8.44 23.28 -0.30
C LEU A 203 7.66 24.20 0.64
N TYR A 204 7.53 23.77 1.89
CA TYR A 204 6.86 24.48 2.97
C TYR A 204 7.75 24.52 4.21
N LEU A 205 7.60 25.58 5.01
CA LEU A 205 8.36 25.83 6.23
C LEU A 205 7.41 25.87 7.43
N LYS A 206 7.64 25.00 8.42
CA LYS A 206 6.90 24.98 9.68
C LYS A 206 7.79 25.47 10.83
N ASP A 207 7.29 26.43 11.62
CA ASP A 207 7.91 26.88 12.88
C ASP A 207 7.45 25.98 14.04
N LEU A 208 8.39 25.30 14.68
CA LEU A 208 8.12 24.37 15.78
C LEU A 208 7.94 25.08 17.12
N GLN A 209 8.36 26.34 17.26
CA GLN A 209 8.07 27.16 18.44
C GLN A 209 6.63 27.70 18.42
N HIS A 210 6.05 27.86 17.24
CA HIS A 210 4.68 28.35 17.04
C HIS A 210 3.84 27.33 16.25
N PRO A 211 3.60 26.11 16.79
CA PRO A 211 3.01 25.00 16.02
C PRO A 211 1.58 25.25 15.56
N LYS A 212 0.88 26.25 16.13
CA LYS A 212 -0.46 26.67 15.71
C LYS A 212 -0.46 27.52 14.43
N VAL A 213 0.68 28.10 14.05
CA VAL A 213 0.81 28.87 12.80
C VAL A 213 0.90 27.90 11.63
N ALA A 214 0.15 28.17 10.56
CA ALA A 214 0.17 27.36 9.35
C ALA A 214 1.59 27.38 8.71
N ALA A 215 1.95 26.30 8.01
CA ALA A 215 3.23 26.26 7.32
C ALA A 215 3.28 27.31 6.21
N LYS A 216 4.41 28.01 6.10
CA LYS A 216 4.66 29.01 5.04
C LYS A 216 5.13 28.29 3.78
N GLN A 217 4.43 28.43 2.67
CA GLN A 217 4.92 27.95 1.37
C GLN A 217 6.16 28.76 0.96
N LEU A 218 7.21 28.07 0.50
CA LEU A 218 8.49 28.65 0.09
C LEU A 218 8.62 28.75 -1.44
N THR A 219 8.14 27.74 -2.17
CA THR A 219 8.22 27.68 -3.63
C THR A 219 6.82 27.75 -4.24
N PHE A 220 6.67 28.36 -5.41
CA PHE A 220 5.36 28.66 -6.02
C PHE A 220 5.23 28.19 -7.47
N ASP A 221 6.20 27.45 -7.97
CA ASP A 221 6.25 27.11 -9.38
C ASP A 221 5.37 25.89 -9.74
N SER A 222 5.36 25.55 -11.03
CA SER A 222 4.66 24.37 -11.55
C SER A 222 5.57 23.15 -11.71
N ALA A 223 6.86 23.29 -11.36
CA ALA A 223 7.82 22.20 -11.27
C ALA A 223 7.58 21.41 -9.98
N SER A 224 8.13 20.19 -9.91
CA SER A 224 8.04 19.40 -8.69
C SER A 224 9.34 19.53 -7.92
N GLU A 225 9.26 20.05 -6.70
CA GLU A 225 10.39 20.12 -5.80
C GLU A 225 10.68 18.74 -5.18
N GLY A 226 11.96 18.42 -5.03
CA GLY A 226 12.48 17.15 -4.52
C GLY A 226 12.87 17.21 -3.04
N HIS A 227 13.90 16.46 -2.65
CA HIS A 227 14.48 16.58 -1.31
C HIS A 227 15.15 17.95 -1.17
N SER A 228 15.23 18.42 0.08
CA SER A 228 15.96 19.63 0.42
C SER A 228 16.90 19.40 1.59
N VAL A 229 17.93 20.23 1.70
CA VAL A 229 18.90 20.21 2.79
C VAL A 229 19.27 21.64 3.19
N TRP A 230 19.35 21.90 4.49
CA TRP A 230 19.81 23.18 5.01
C TRP A 230 21.32 23.28 4.99
N SER A 231 21.83 24.47 4.69
CA SER A 231 23.19 24.86 5.06
C SER A 231 23.38 24.73 6.57
N HIS A 232 24.59 24.40 7.03
CA HIS A 232 24.93 24.32 8.45
C HIS A 232 24.80 25.69 9.14
N SER A 233 25.02 26.76 8.38
CA SER A 233 24.74 28.14 8.79
C SER A 233 23.25 28.43 9.04
N GLY A 234 22.33 27.72 8.37
CA GLY A 234 20.88 27.89 8.50
C GLY A 234 20.29 29.04 7.68
N ASN A 235 21.05 29.62 6.75
CA ASN A 235 20.62 30.74 5.91
C ASN A 235 20.05 30.32 4.54
N SER A 236 20.51 29.17 4.03
CA SER A 236 20.16 28.67 2.71
C SER A 236 19.53 27.28 2.80
N LEU A 237 18.59 27.02 1.89
CA LEU A 237 18.01 25.71 1.63
C LEU A 237 18.37 25.30 0.20
N TYR A 238 19.00 24.14 0.03
CA TYR A 238 19.31 23.58 -1.29
C TYR A 238 18.31 22.49 -1.62
N PHE A 239 17.83 22.44 -2.86
CA PHE A 239 16.87 21.41 -3.29
C PHE A 239 16.97 21.14 -4.78
N ALA A 240 16.46 19.97 -5.19
CA ALA A 240 16.31 19.63 -6.59
C ALA A 240 14.91 20.02 -7.08
N ARG A 241 14.83 20.57 -8.29
CA ARG A 241 13.60 20.99 -8.96
C ARG A 241 13.45 20.26 -10.28
N TYR A 242 12.31 19.61 -10.50
CA TYR A 242 12.06 18.83 -11.72
C TYR A 242 10.96 19.42 -12.61
N HIS A 243 11.31 19.73 -13.85
CA HIS A 243 10.44 20.30 -14.87
C HIS A 243 9.85 19.21 -15.77
N SER A 244 8.71 18.65 -15.34
CA SER A 244 8.05 17.53 -16.04
C SER A 244 7.77 17.72 -17.54
N LYS A 245 7.51 18.96 -18.00
CA LYS A 245 7.26 19.26 -19.42
C LYS A 245 8.52 19.22 -20.28
N GLN A 246 9.65 19.60 -19.70
CA GLN A 246 10.96 19.70 -20.37
C GLN A 246 11.80 18.44 -20.11
N ASN A 247 11.36 17.59 -19.18
CA ASN A 247 12.11 16.44 -18.68
C ASN A 247 13.52 16.83 -18.20
N SER A 248 13.63 18.01 -17.57
CA SER A 248 14.87 18.59 -17.05
C SER A 248 14.80 18.76 -15.53
N CYS A 249 15.95 18.96 -14.92
CA CYS A 249 16.12 19.10 -13.48
C CYS A 249 17.19 20.13 -13.17
N ASP A 250 16.97 20.92 -12.13
CA ASP A 250 17.88 21.96 -11.63
C ASP A 250 18.13 21.79 -10.13
N ILE A 251 19.34 22.15 -9.69
CA ILE A 251 19.69 22.30 -8.28
C ILE A 251 19.59 23.78 -7.93
N VAL A 252 18.77 24.10 -6.93
CA VAL A 252 18.40 25.45 -6.57
C VAL A 252 18.82 25.74 -5.14
N GLU A 253 19.40 26.92 -4.92
CA GLU A 253 19.59 27.52 -3.61
C GLU A 253 18.47 28.53 -3.33
N LEU A 254 17.80 28.42 -2.18
CA LEU A 254 16.86 29.40 -1.67
C LEU A 254 17.45 30.06 -0.42
N ASN A 255 17.68 31.37 -0.48
CA ASN A 255 17.98 32.17 0.69
C ASN A 255 16.68 32.41 1.49
N ILE A 256 16.62 31.94 2.73
CA ILE A 256 15.38 31.93 3.52
C ILE A 256 14.98 33.33 4.00
N ALA A 257 15.95 34.18 4.32
CA ALA A 257 15.69 35.53 4.82
C ALA A 257 15.22 36.47 3.69
N LEU A 258 15.87 36.38 2.52
CA LEU A 258 15.58 37.21 1.35
C LEU A 258 14.45 36.64 0.48
N ASN A 259 14.10 35.37 0.68
CA ASN A 259 13.18 34.61 -0.19
C ASN A 259 13.60 34.68 -1.67
N GLN A 260 14.90 34.54 -1.91
CA GLN A 260 15.51 34.65 -3.23
C GLN A 260 16.04 33.28 -3.67
N GLU A 261 15.61 32.83 -4.84
CA GLU A 261 16.08 31.59 -5.47
C GLU A 261 17.24 31.87 -6.43
N THR A 262 18.24 31.00 -6.44
CA THR A 262 19.36 31.00 -7.37
C THR A 262 19.53 29.60 -7.94
N ASN A 263 19.41 29.46 -9.27
CA ASN A 263 19.73 28.20 -9.93
C ASN A 263 21.26 28.02 -9.96
N LEU A 264 21.75 26.91 -9.40
CA LEU A 264 23.17 26.62 -9.30
C LEU A 264 23.68 25.83 -10.50
N THR A 265 22.97 24.75 -10.87
CA THR A 265 23.41 23.83 -11.92
C THR A 265 22.28 22.87 -12.33
N ALA A 266 22.39 22.26 -13.51
CA ALA A 266 21.47 21.22 -13.93
C ALA A 266 21.77 19.88 -13.20
N CYS A 267 20.72 19.15 -12.83
CA CYS A 267 20.79 17.79 -12.30
C CYS A 267 20.17 16.80 -13.28
N PRO A 268 20.70 16.59 -14.51
CA PRO A 268 20.06 15.72 -15.49
C PRO A 268 19.80 14.37 -14.82
N ALA A 269 18.56 14.07 -14.50
CA ALA A 269 18.21 12.94 -13.67
C ALA A 269 16.95 12.34 -14.25
N THR A 270 17.01 11.04 -14.56
CA THR A 270 15.86 10.26 -14.97
C THR A 270 15.26 9.58 -13.74
N GLY A 271 13.93 9.62 -13.62
CA GLY A 271 13.19 9.03 -12.49
C GLY A 271 12.85 10.03 -11.37
N GLY A 272 12.33 9.52 -10.25
CA GLY A 272 11.69 10.34 -9.20
C GLY A 272 12.42 10.42 -7.87
N TYR A 273 13.72 10.11 -7.82
CA TYR A 273 14.52 10.16 -6.59
C TYR A 273 15.60 11.24 -6.72
N TYR A 274 15.47 12.32 -5.94
CA TYR A 274 16.33 13.50 -6.02
C TYR A 274 17.02 13.74 -4.68
N TYR A 275 17.91 12.81 -4.30
CA TYR A 275 18.67 12.91 -3.06
C TYR A 275 19.68 14.05 -3.13
N ILE A 276 19.83 14.76 -2.01
CA ILE A 276 20.72 15.90 -1.86
C ILE A 276 21.22 15.97 -0.41
N ASP A 277 22.49 16.29 -0.23
CA ASP A 277 23.09 16.57 1.07
C ASP A 277 24.26 17.55 0.91
N ILE A 278 24.69 18.20 1.99
CA ILE A 278 25.76 19.20 1.99
C ILE A 278 26.83 18.83 3.01
N SER A 279 28.11 19.01 2.63
CA SER A 279 29.25 18.72 3.49
C SER A 279 29.25 19.57 4.77
N PRO A 280 29.83 19.09 5.88
CA PRO A 280 29.84 19.79 7.18
C PRO A 280 30.41 21.22 7.16
N ASP A 281 31.27 21.52 6.20
CA ASP A 281 31.91 22.82 5.99
C ASP A 281 31.12 23.77 5.08
N ASP A 282 29.92 23.38 4.60
CA ASP A 282 29.09 24.12 3.65
C ASP A 282 29.77 24.39 2.28
N LYS A 283 30.82 23.65 1.91
CA LYS A 283 31.58 23.87 0.66
C LYS A 283 31.18 22.97 -0.49
N THR A 284 30.73 21.75 -0.20
CA THR A 284 30.39 20.75 -1.22
C THR A 284 28.93 20.35 -1.12
N LEU A 285 28.19 20.54 -2.20
CA LEU A 285 26.83 20.04 -2.34
C LEU A 285 26.85 18.71 -3.12
N ALA A 286 26.31 17.66 -2.54
CA ALA A 286 26.16 16.36 -3.19
C ALA A 286 24.71 16.15 -3.63
N PHE A 287 24.51 15.67 -4.86
CA PHE A 287 23.18 15.36 -5.40
C PHE A 287 23.21 14.15 -6.32
N ARG A 288 22.07 13.48 -6.47
CA ARG A 288 21.91 12.39 -7.44
C ARG A 288 21.69 12.96 -8.86
N GLY A 289 22.42 12.44 -9.83
CA GLY A 289 22.35 12.84 -11.25
C GLY A 289 22.65 11.69 -12.23
N SER A 290 22.52 11.96 -13.53
CA SER A 290 22.72 11.06 -14.66
C SER A 290 23.09 11.87 -15.91
N GLU A 291 24.27 11.66 -16.47
CA GLU A 291 24.67 12.34 -17.70
C GLU A 291 24.31 11.53 -18.95
N PRO A 292 24.12 12.18 -20.12
CA PRO A 292 23.96 11.48 -21.39
C PRO A 292 25.20 10.60 -21.69
N GLY A 293 24.97 9.32 -22.01
CA GLY A 293 26.04 8.34 -22.26
C GLY A 293 26.42 7.49 -21.05
N GLU A 294 25.91 7.82 -19.86
CA GLU A 294 26.10 7.00 -18.65
C GLU A 294 25.08 5.85 -18.59
N GLU A 295 25.55 4.66 -18.23
CA GLU A 295 24.71 3.48 -18.05
C GLU A 295 23.73 3.67 -16.88
N TYR A 296 24.18 4.35 -15.81
CA TYR A 296 23.43 4.51 -14.57
C TYR A 296 23.59 5.90 -13.90
N SER A 297 22.54 6.30 -13.18
CA SER A 297 22.60 7.45 -12.27
C SER A 297 23.61 7.23 -11.15
N GLY A 298 24.23 8.29 -10.65
CA GLY A 298 25.15 8.26 -9.52
C GLY A 298 25.14 9.56 -8.71
N ILE A 299 26.09 9.68 -7.80
CA ILE A 299 26.29 10.85 -6.93
C ILE A 299 27.25 11.82 -7.60
N TYR A 300 26.92 13.11 -7.58
CA TYR A 300 27.74 14.21 -8.09
C TYR A 300 28.02 15.19 -6.97
N PHE A 301 29.23 15.75 -6.95
CA PHE A 301 29.67 16.80 -6.05
C PHE A 301 29.79 18.13 -6.80
N PHE A 302 29.23 19.18 -6.22
CA PHE A 302 29.28 20.54 -6.73
C PHE A 302 29.94 21.46 -5.71
N ASP A 303 30.91 22.23 -6.18
CA ASP A 303 31.69 23.18 -5.37
C ASP A 303 30.91 24.50 -5.22
N LEU A 304 30.49 24.79 -3.99
CA LEU A 304 29.74 26.00 -3.67
C LEU A 304 30.61 27.27 -3.61
N GLU A 305 31.94 27.11 -3.45
CA GLU A 305 32.91 28.21 -3.50
C GLU A 305 33.27 28.55 -4.95
N ASN A 306 33.23 27.57 -5.86
CA ASN A 306 33.49 27.76 -7.29
C ASN A 306 32.30 27.36 -8.18
N ARG A 307 31.22 28.14 -8.06
CA ARG A 307 29.92 27.88 -8.74
C ARG A 307 29.97 27.88 -10.28
N GLY A 308 31.07 28.31 -10.89
CA GLY A 308 31.27 28.26 -12.34
C GLY A 308 31.70 26.87 -12.85
N GLN A 309 32.14 25.98 -11.96
CA GLN A 309 32.55 24.62 -12.35
C GLN A 309 31.36 23.69 -12.50
N LYS A 310 31.49 22.72 -13.42
CA LYS A 310 30.51 21.65 -13.55
C LYS A 310 30.60 20.68 -12.37
N PRO A 311 29.47 20.09 -11.94
CA PRO A 311 29.47 19.03 -10.94
C PRO A 311 30.38 17.87 -11.35
N ARG A 312 31.15 17.34 -10.40
CA ARG A 312 32.04 16.20 -10.61
C ARG A 312 31.38 14.92 -10.11
N ARG A 313 31.32 13.89 -10.95
CA ARG A 313 30.80 12.58 -10.54
C ARG A 313 31.69 11.97 -9.45
N PHE A 314 31.08 11.48 -8.38
CA PHE A 314 31.71 10.75 -7.27
C PHE A 314 31.53 9.24 -7.44
N SER A 315 30.32 8.79 -7.78
CA SER A 315 30.02 7.37 -7.98
C SER A 315 30.75 6.78 -9.17
N CYS A 316 30.89 5.46 -9.17
CA CYS A 316 31.45 4.70 -10.26
C CYS A 316 30.75 4.99 -11.61
N LEU A 317 31.53 4.95 -12.69
CA LEU A 317 31.13 5.37 -14.04
C LEU A 317 30.51 4.20 -14.82
N THR A 318 31.31 3.17 -15.11
CA THR A 318 30.91 2.03 -15.98
C THR A 318 31.27 0.68 -15.35
N ASN A 319 30.49 -0.36 -15.68
CA ASN A 319 30.75 -1.76 -15.32
C ASN A 319 30.92 -2.06 -13.81
N CYS A 320 30.27 -1.27 -12.96
CA CYS A 320 30.41 -1.37 -11.51
C CYS A 320 29.60 -2.53 -10.90
N GLY A 321 28.57 -3.00 -11.61
CA GLY A 321 27.64 -4.02 -11.10
C GLY A 321 26.68 -3.53 -10.01
N TYR A 322 26.63 -2.22 -9.74
CA TYR A 322 25.76 -1.60 -8.74
C TYR A 322 25.38 -0.16 -9.13
N LYS A 323 24.41 0.41 -8.40
CA LYS A 323 23.98 1.80 -8.50
C LYS A 323 23.94 2.44 -7.11
N ASP A 324 24.69 3.51 -6.92
CA ASP A 324 24.55 4.34 -5.72
C ASP A 324 23.30 5.20 -5.85
N ARG A 325 22.53 5.35 -4.76
CA ARG A 325 21.25 6.05 -4.78
C ARG A 325 21.20 7.20 -3.79
N ASP A 326 21.07 6.91 -2.50
CA ASP A 326 20.97 7.88 -1.41
C ASP A 326 22.31 8.00 -0.68
N PHE A 327 22.55 9.09 0.02
CA PHE A 327 23.82 9.34 0.67
C PHE A 327 23.72 10.41 1.78
N ALA A 328 24.68 10.38 2.70
CA ALA A 328 24.82 11.41 3.73
C ALA A 328 26.29 11.59 4.13
N PHE A 329 26.78 12.82 4.17
CA PHE A 329 28.13 13.14 4.64
C PHE A 329 28.26 12.82 6.14
N SER A 330 29.39 12.24 6.53
CA SER A 330 29.70 12.06 7.95
C SER A 330 29.87 13.43 8.62
N PRO A 331 29.50 13.59 9.91
CA PRO A 331 29.60 14.89 10.60
C PRO A 331 31.02 15.47 10.67
N ASP A 332 32.05 14.62 10.58
CA ASP A 332 33.46 15.02 10.54
C ASP A 332 33.97 15.39 9.13
N GLY A 333 33.16 15.18 8.09
CA GLY A 333 33.48 15.48 6.69
C GLY A 333 34.53 14.55 6.06
N GLN A 334 34.91 13.46 6.73
CA GLN A 334 35.95 12.54 6.22
C GLN A 334 35.38 11.44 5.32
N SER A 335 34.10 11.12 5.46
CA SER A 335 33.45 10.01 4.76
C SER A 335 32.06 10.37 4.27
N VAL A 336 31.51 9.53 3.39
CA VAL A 336 30.11 9.57 2.96
C VAL A 336 29.49 8.19 3.15
N ALA A 337 28.34 8.13 3.80
CA ALA A 337 27.51 6.93 3.81
C ALA A 337 26.67 6.92 2.54
N VAL A 338 26.59 5.78 1.86
CA VAL A 338 25.92 5.62 0.56
C VAL A 338 25.03 4.38 0.58
N THR A 339 23.84 4.46 0.00
CA THR A 339 23.04 3.27 -0.34
C THR A 339 23.44 2.77 -1.72
N ARG A 340 23.78 1.49 -1.80
CA ARG A 340 24.26 0.84 -3.02
C ARG A 340 23.35 -0.32 -3.37
N ARG A 341 22.71 -0.23 -4.53
CA ARG A 341 21.81 -1.25 -5.07
C ARG A 341 22.51 -2.09 -6.13
N VAL A 342 22.64 -3.38 -5.86
CA VAL A 342 23.15 -4.36 -6.85
C VAL A 342 22.01 -4.81 -7.77
N ASN A 343 20.87 -5.16 -7.18
CA ASN A 343 19.68 -5.58 -7.91
C ASN A 343 18.41 -5.19 -7.11
N ARG A 344 17.22 -5.61 -7.54
CA ARG A 344 15.96 -5.23 -6.88
C ARG A 344 15.73 -5.84 -5.49
N PHE A 345 16.56 -6.79 -5.08
CA PHE A 345 16.49 -7.52 -3.81
C PHE A 345 17.66 -7.20 -2.88
N ASN A 346 18.61 -6.37 -3.32
CA ASN A 346 19.84 -6.10 -2.61
C ASN A 346 20.23 -4.62 -2.73
N GLU A 347 19.94 -3.85 -1.68
CA GLU A 347 20.43 -2.49 -1.49
C GLU A 347 20.97 -2.34 -0.08
N ASN A 348 22.27 -2.05 0.07
CA ASN A 348 22.95 -2.01 1.36
C ASN A 348 23.68 -0.69 1.58
N LEU A 349 24.00 -0.40 2.84
CA LEU A 349 24.77 0.77 3.24
C LEU A 349 26.27 0.49 3.14
N TYR A 350 27.01 1.47 2.61
CA TYR A 350 28.46 1.49 2.54
C TYR A 350 28.97 2.81 3.09
N LEU A 351 30.10 2.79 3.78
CA LEU A 351 30.86 3.98 4.17
C LEU A 351 32.04 4.11 3.22
N ILE A 352 32.19 5.28 2.60
CA ILE A 352 33.27 5.55 1.66
C ILE A 352 34.11 6.70 2.19
N ASP A 353 35.40 6.46 2.37
CA ASP A 353 36.36 7.49 2.76
C ASP A 353 36.59 8.46 1.59
N LEU A 354 36.46 9.76 1.85
CA LEU A 354 36.48 10.76 0.78
C LEU A 354 37.87 10.97 0.19
N ALA A 355 38.93 10.75 0.97
CA ALA A 355 40.32 10.97 0.55
C ALA A 355 40.89 9.76 -0.19
N THR A 356 40.78 8.57 0.41
CA THR A 356 41.37 7.31 -0.06
C THR A 356 40.45 6.53 -0.99
N LYS A 357 39.14 6.83 -0.99
CA LYS A 357 38.09 6.04 -1.65
C LYS A 357 37.94 4.61 -1.13
N ALA A 358 38.51 4.31 0.04
CA ALA A 358 38.31 3.02 0.69
C ALA A 358 36.84 2.83 1.06
N GLU A 359 36.30 1.64 0.77
CA GLU A 359 34.90 1.30 1.01
C GLU A 359 34.78 0.31 2.18
N LYS A 360 33.81 0.55 3.07
CA LYS A 360 33.46 -0.33 4.19
C LYS A 360 31.96 -0.66 4.13
N PRO A 361 31.55 -1.92 3.89
CA PRO A 361 30.14 -2.29 3.98
C PRO A 361 29.65 -2.13 5.42
N LEU A 362 28.47 -1.54 5.59
CA LEU A 362 27.84 -1.29 6.89
C LEU A 362 26.65 -2.24 7.16
N THR A 363 25.96 -2.70 6.11
CA THR A 363 24.83 -3.64 6.24
C THR A 363 24.91 -4.77 5.21
N ALA A 364 24.14 -5.83 5.43
CA ALA A 364 23.94 -6.93 4.49
C ALA A 364 22.48 -7.41 4.55
N GLY A 365 21.94 -7.87 3.42
CA GLY A 365 20.59 -8.48 3.33
C GLY A 365 19.41 -7.50 3.44
N GLU A 366 19.68 -6.21 3.29
CA GLU A 366 18.62 -5.20 3.16
C GLU A 366 18.06 -5.21 1.72
N GLU A 367 16.77 -4.90 1.56
CA GLU A 367 16.07 -4.88 0.26
C GLU A 367 16.01 -3.45 -0.31
N ASP A 368 15.04 -2.64 0.08
CA ASP A 368 14.91 -1.24 -0.34
C ASP A 368 15.27 -0.33 0.83
N ILE A 369 16.27 0.55 0.66
CA ILE A 369 16.58 1.59 1.64
C ILE A 369 15.81 2.86 1.29
N VAL A 370 15.09 3.41 2.27
CA VAL A 370 14.19 4.56 2.11
C VAL A 370 14.61 5.70 3.04
N GLY A 371 15.87 6.11 2.92
CA GLY A 371 16.46 7.23 3.65
C GLY A 371 17.48 6.82 4.71
N LEU A 372 18.48 7.69 4.90
CA LEU A 372 19.45 7.63 5.99
C LEU A 372 19.78 9.03 6.51
N SER A 373 20.23 9.12 7.76
CA SER A 373 20.76 10.34 8.34
C SER A 373 21.76 10.02 9.46
N TRP A 374 22.83 10.79 9.52
CA TRP A 374 23.81 10.69 10.60
C TRP A 374 23.29 11.34 11.87
N HIS A 375 23.47 10.66 12.99
CA HIS A 375 23.43 11.31 14.28
C HIS A 375 24.55 12.37 14.33
N PRO A 376 24.32 13.60 14.83
CA PRO A 376 25.32 14.67 14.79
C PRO A 376 26.66 14.37 15.47
N GLN A 377 26.68 13.43 16.42
CA GLN A 377 27.91 12.98 17.08
C GLN A 377 28.73 11.98 16.26
N GLY A 378 28.25 11.53 15.08
CA GLY A 378 28.98 10.65 14.16
C GLY A 378 29.04 9.16 14.54
N GLN A 379 28.61 8.77 15.74
CA GLN A 379 28.66 7.37 16.18
C GLN A 379 27.57 6.49 15.56
N TYR A 380 26.41 7.07 15.25
CA TYR A 380 25.23 6.35 14.80
C TYR A 380 24.72 6.87 13.47
N LEU A 381 24.22 5.94 12.66
CA LEU A 381 23.47 6.21 11.45
C LEU A 381 22.05 5.67 11.65
N VAL A 382 21.05 6.51 11.41
CA VAL A 382 19.64 6.11 11.42
C VAL A 382 19.21 5.95 9.98
N TYR A 383 18.70 4.78 9.63
CA TYR A 383 18.21 4.50 8.29
C TYR A 383 16.88 3.78 8.34
N ALA A 384 16.21 3.72 7.19
CA ALA A 384 14.95 3.02 7.06
C ALA A 384 14.98 2.05 5.90
N THR A 385 14.30 0.92 6.04
CA THR A 385 14.10 -0.05 4.95
C THR A 385 12.63 -0.27 4.66
N GLN A 386 12.33 -0.63 3.43
CA GLN A 386 11.01 -1.07 2.99
C GLN A 386 11.10 -2.54 2.57
N ARG A 387 10.27 -3.38 3.19
CA ARG A 387 10.11 -4.79 2.81
C ARG A 387 8.64 -5.13 2.77
N ALA A 388 8.18 -5.67 1.65
CA ALA A 388 6.78 -5.97 1.41
C ALA A 388 5.83 -4.79 1.74
N ASP A 389 6.23 -3.58 1.31
CA ASP A 389 5.60 -2.28 1.58
C ASP A 389 5.52 -1.81 3.05
N ILE A 390 6.09 -2.58 3.97
CA ILE A 390 6.25 -2.20 5.37
C ILE A 390 7.57 -1.47 5.53
N ARG A 391 7.51 -0.23 6.04
CA ARG A 391 8.69 0.60 6.31
C ARG A 391 9.07 0.50 7.78
N ARG A 392 10.36 0.29 8.07
CA ARG A 392 10.91 0.23 9.44
C ARG A 392 12.21 1.00 9.56
N GLY A 393 12.41 1.62 10.72
CA GLY A 393 13.61 2.36 11.05
C GLY A 393 14.60 1.54 11.89
N PHE A 394 15.88 1.78 11.66
CA PHE A 394 16.98 1.12 12.35
C PHE A 394 18.02 2.14 12.80
N ILE A 395 18.64 1.87 13.95
CA ILE A 395 19.80 2.59 14.47
C ILE A 395 21.00 1.67 14.29
N LEU A 396 22.02 2.15 13.57
CA LEU A 396 23.24 1.43 13.29
C LEU A 396 24.42 2.14 13.94
N ASN A 397 25.17 1.43 14.78
CA ASN A 397 26.46 1.91 15.26
C ASN A 397 27.53 1.62 14.19
N VAL A 398 28.17 2.66 13.65
CA VAL A 398 29.05 2.50 12.46
C VAL A 398 30.38 1.80 12.74
N ASN A 399 30.79 1.75 14.02
CA ASN A 399 32.04 1.13 14.45
C ASN A 399 31.83 -0.37 14.74
N SER A 400 30.85 -0.69 15.58
CA SER A 400 30.54 -2.07 15.99
C SER A 400 29.63 -2.81 15.01
N LEU A 401 29.01 -2.10 14.05
CA LEU A 401 28.00 -2.61 13.12
C LEU A 401 26.77 -3.23 13.82
N THR A 402 26.54 -2.85 15.08
CA THR A 402 25.35 -3.29 15.82
C THR A 402 24.13 -2.53 15.35
N LYS A 403 23.07 -3.29 15.02
CA LYS A 403 21.80 -2.78 14.50
C LYS A 403 20.68 -2.98 15.51
N GLN A 404 19.89 -1.94 15.74
CA GLN A 404 18.69 -1.98 16.58
C GLN A 404 17.46 -1.50 15.80
N ASP A 405 16.36 -2.27 15.87
CA ASP A 405 15.04 -1.85 15.35
C ASP A 405 14.44 -0.77 16.26
N ILE A 406 13.95 0.32 15.67
CA ILE A 406 13.31 1.44 16.39
C ILE A 406 11.90 1.06 16.88
N GLY A 407 11.27 0.05 16.26
CA GLY A 407 9.93 -0.42 16.62
C GLY A 407 8.79 0.48 16.12
N ILE A 408 9.05 1.30 15.09
CA ILE A 408 8.05 2.20 14.48
C ILE A 408 7.78 1.79 13.05
N GLU A 409 6.55 1.36 12.79
CA GLU A 409 6.07 1.04 11.45
C GLU A 409 5.73 2.32 10.65
N GLY A 410 6.04 2.29 9.36
CA GLY A 410 5.88 3.44 8.47
C GLY A 410 7.05 4.43 8.53
N PHE A 411 8.08 4.16 9.33
CA PHE A 411 9.25 5.03 9.49
C PHE A 411 10.08 5.08 8.20
N SER A 412 10.30 6.28 7.65
CA SER A 412 11.17 6.50 6.49
C SER A 412 11.73 7.91 6.42
N TYR A 413 12.78 8.09 5.64
CA TYR A 413 13.48 9.36 5.41
C TYR A 413 13.79 10.12 6.71
N PRO A 414 14.57 9.51 7.62
CA PRO A 414 15.03 10.19 8.82
C PRO A 414 15.89 11.40 8.47
N ALA A 415 15.84 12.45 9.30
CA ALA A 415 16.66 13.63 9.18
C ALA A 415 16.94 14.24 10.57
N PHE A 416 18.22 14.34 10.94
CA PHE A 416 18.64 15.03 12.16
C PHE A 416 18.81 16.54 11.93
N ALA A 417 18.35 17.32 12.90
CA ALA A 417 18.79 18.71 13.06
C ALA A 417 20.26 18.72 13.46
N LYS A 418 21.11 19.24 12.58
CA LYS A 418 22.58 19.12 12.65
C LYS A 418 23.20 19.62 13.97
N ARG A 419 22.59 20.62 14.62
CA ARG A 419 23.10 21.20 15.89
C ARG A 419 22.34 20.71 17.12
N SER A 420 21.00 20.64 17.06
CA SER A 420 20.20 20.27 18.22
C SER A 420 20.03 18.77 18.42
N GLY A 421 20.32 17.94 17.40
CA GLY A 421 20.17 16.48 17.47
C GLY A 421 18.73 15.98 17.43
N ALA A 422 17.75 16.86 17.20
CA ALA A 422 16.36 16.45 17.03
C ALA A 422 16.19 15.61 15.75
N LEU A 423 15.63 14.41 15.88
CA LEU A 423 15.35 13.51 14.76
C LEU A 423 13.92 13.70 14.25
N PHE A 424 13.78 13.92 12.94
CA PHE A 424 12.50 13.97 12.24
C PHE A 424 12.42 12.84 11.21
N TYR A 425 11.22 12.40 10.87
CA TYR A 425 11.01 11.31 9.91
C TYR A 425 9.61 11.38 9.30
N HIS A 426 9.40 10.67 8.19
CA HIS A 426 8.05 10.39 7.67
C HIS A 426 7.47 9.18 8.35
N GLN A 427 6.22 9.30 8.77
CA GLN A 427 5.38 8.13 8.95
C GLN A 427 4.48 7.94 7.73
N ARG A 428 4.78 6.94 6.91
CA ARG A 428 4.05 6.61 5.70
C ARG A 428 3.64 5.14 5.67
N LYS A 429 2.33 4.90 5.57
CA LYS A 429 1.75 3.57 5.37
C LYS A 429 1.07 3.48 4.01
N GLU A 430 1.26 2.37 3.32
CA GLU A 430 0.66 2.10 2.02
C GLU A 430 -0.03 0.74 2.07
N ASN A 431 -1.37 0.77 2.03
CA ASN A 431 -2.17 -0.44 2.03
C ASN A 431 -2.88 -0.58 0.68
N TYR A 432 -2.73 -1.76 0.08
CA TYR A 432 -3.41 -2.14 -1.15
C TYR A 432 -4.54 -3.11 -0.82
N GLN A 433 -5.74 -2.84 -1.32
CA GLN A 433 -6.91 -3.70 -1.08
C GLN A 433 -7.36 -4.35 -2.38
N LEU A 434 -7.87 -5.58 -2.32
CA LEU A 434 -8.60 -6.13 -3.45
C LEU A 434 -9.95 -5.44 -3.52
N ALA A 435 -10.23 -4.72 -4.59
CA ALA A 435 -11.49 -4.06 -4.84
C ALA A 435 -12.22 -4.73 -6.01
N SER A 436 -13.53 -4.90 -5.88
CA SER A 436 -14.39 -5.42 -6.92
C SER A 436 -15.38 -4.36 -7.41
N PHE A 437 -15.71 -4.40 -8.69
CA PHE A 437 -16.68 -3.51 -9.34
C PHE A 437 -17.66 -4.38 -10.13
N ALA A 438 -18.95 -4.29 -9.79
CA ALA A 438 -19.99 -5.03 -10.49
C ALA A 438 -20.25 -4.42 -11.87
N LEU A 439 -20.40 -5.28 -12.87
CA LEU A 439 -20.79 -4.91 -14.22
C LEU A 439 -22.31 -5.05 -14.40
N ASN A 440 -22.88 -4.30 -15.33
CA ASN A 440 -24.28 -4.38 -15.76
C ASN A 440 -25.30 -4.26 -14.60
N THR A 441 -25.03 -3.38 -13.64
CA THR A 441 -26.00 -3.05 -12.58
C THR A 441 -26.88 -1.88 -13.02
N GLU A 442 -28.17 -1.90 -12.63
CA GLU A 442 -29.09 -0.79 -12.89
C GLU A 442 -28.65 0.52 -12.22
N VAL A 443 -27.93 0.40 -11.10
CA VAL A 443 -27.35 1.52 -10.36
C VAL A 443 -25.82 1.44 -10.44
N ALA A 444 -25.18 2.55 -10.80
CA ALA A 444 -23.73 2.65 -10.82
C ALA A 444 -23.12 2.30 -9.45
N THR A 445 -22.31 1.24 -9.38
CA THR A 445 -21.65 0.82 -8.15
C THR A 445 -20.28 1.45 -8.02
N SER A 446 -19.90 1.93 -6.83
CA SER A 446 -18.48 2.23 -6.56
C SER A 446 -17.70 0.92 -6.39
N PRO A 447 -16.36 0.90 -6.59
CA PRO A 447 -15.59 -0.28 -6.26
C PRO A 447 -15.68 -0.53 -4.75
N PHE A 448 -15.99 -1.77 -4.37
CA PHE A 448 -16.08 -2.19 -2.99
C PHE A 448 -14.92 -3.11 -2.63
N PRO A 449 -14.29 -2.94 -1.45
CA PRO A 449 -13.25 -3.86 -1.01
C PRO A 449 -13.85 -5.27 -0.89
N LEU A 450 -13.21 -6.24 -1.54
CA LEU A 450 -13.46 -7.66 -1.37
C LEU A 450 -12.77 -8.16 -0.09
N LEU A 451 -11.55 -7.70 0.15
CA LEU A 451 -10.76 -7.95 1.35
C LEU A 451 -10.37 -6.61 1.97
N GLN A 452 -10.67 -6.42 3.25
CA GLN A 452 -10.26 -5.24 4.01
C GLN A 452 -9.48 -5.68 5.25
N SER A 453 -8.20 -5.34 5.28
CA SER A 453 -7.27 -5.61 6.37
C SER A 453 -6.18 -4.55 6.41
N GLU A 454 -5.29 -4.63 7.40
CA GLU A 454 -4.07 -3.82 7.50
C GLU A 454 -2.97 -4.29 6.52
N PHE A 455 -3.16 -5.43 5.87
CA PHE A 455 -2.25 -6.00 4.90
C PHE A 455 -2.49 -5.51 3.47
N SER A 456 -1.47 -5.65 2.63
CA SER A 456 -1.48 -5.28 1.23
C SER A 456 -1.80 -6.48 0.35
N TYR A 457 -2.70 -6.27 -0.61
CA TYR A 457 -3.19 -7.25 -1.57
C TYR A 457 -2.93 -6.81 -3.01
N LEU A 458 -2.01 -7.50 -3.68
CA LEU A 458 -1.49 -7.13 -4.98
C LEU A 458 -1.76 -8.19 -6.04
N TYR A 459 -1.88 -7.72 -7.28
CA TYR A 459 -1.87 -8.54 -8.49
C TYR A 459 -2.87 -9.71 -8.50
N PRO A 460 -4.17 -9.49 -8.21
CA PRO A 460 -5.14 -10.57 -8.26
C PRO A 460 -5.25 -11.15 -9.66
N ASP A 461 -5.44 -12.47 -9.71
CA ASP A 461 -5.91 -13.18 -10.88
C ASP A 461 -6.92 -14.27 -10.49
N TYR A 462 -7.90 -14.55 -11.35
CA TYR A 462 -9.03 -15.43 -11.04
C TYR A 462 -9.09 -16.60 -12.04
N SER A 463 -9.25 -17.82 -11.51
CA SER A 463 -9.55 -18.99 -12.34
C SER A 463 -11.02 -19.35 -12.26
N SER A 464 -11.70 -19.39 -13.41
CA SER A 464 -13.09 -19.85 -13.49
C SER A 464 -13.25 -21.35 -13.22
N GLN A 465 -12.20 -22.13 -13.50
CA GLN A 465 -12.18 -23.58 -13.27
C GLN A 465 -11.99 -23.90 -11.80
N ALA A 466 -11.03 -23.27 -11.13
CA ALA A 466 -10.80 -23.45 -9.70
C ALA A 466 -11.80 -22.68 -8.83
N ARG A 467 -12.46 -21.65 -9.39
CA ARG A 467 -13.35 -20.69 -8.69
C ARG A 467 -12.67 -19.96 -7.54
N GLN A 468 -11.38 -19.66 -7.73
CA GLN A 468 -10.52 -19.07 -6.72
C GLN A 468 -9.70 -17.92 -7.30
N ILE A 469 -9.35 -16.99 -6.41
CA ILE A 469 -8.49 -15.85 -6.66
C ILE A 469 -7.12 -16.19 -6.11
N VAL A 470 -6.09 -16.05 -6.93
CA VAL A 470 -4.71 -15.95 -6.47
C VAL A 470 -4.32 -14.49 -6.38
N TYR A 471 -3.57 -14.11 -5.34
CA TYR A 471 -3.04 -12.77 -5.17
C TYR A 471 -1.74 -12.81 -4.36
N VAL A 472 -1.03 -11.69 -4.34
CA VAL A 472 0.15 -11.51 -3.48
C VAL A 472 -0.27 -10.76 -2.22
N SER A 473 0.13 -11.25 -1.05
CA SER A 473 -0.14 -10.57 0.22
C SER A 473 1.03 -10.62 1.18
N ASN A 474 1.17 -9.56 1.99
CA ASN A 474 2.16 -9.43 3.06
C ASN A 474 1.65 -9.89 4.43
N GLU A 475 0.54 -10.64 4.47
CA GLU A 475 -0.04 -11.24 5.69
C GLU A 475 0.97 -12.05 6.54
N SER A 476 1.98 -12.66 5.91
CA SER A 476 3.04 -13.42 6.60
C SER A 476 4.24 -12.56 7.04
N GLY A 477 4.20 -11.25 6.78
CA GLY A 477 5.33 -10.32 6.92
C GLY A 477 6.22 -10.21 5.67
N PHE A 478 5.97 -11.03 4.65
CA PHE A 478 6.64 -11.00 3.33
C PHE A 478 5.61 -11.13 2.22
N TYR A 479 5.93 -10.65 1.01
CA TYR A 479 5.05 -10.88 -0.13
C TYR A 479 5.08 -12.35 -0.54
N GLU A 480 3.96 -13.03 -0.34
CA GLU A 480 3.76 -14.44 -0.66
C GLU A 480 2.51 -14.62 -1.52
N LEU A 481 2.34 -15.80 -2.12
CA LEU A 481 1.14 -16.15 -2.84
C LEU A 481 0.07 -16.58 -1.86
N TRP A 482 -1.12 -16.07 -2.06
CA TRP A 482 -2.30 -16.41 -1.28
C TRP A 482 -3.44 -16.76 -2.22
N LEU A 483 -4.25 -17.69 -1.76
CA LEU A 483 -5.45 -18.18 -2.40
C LEU A 483 -6.66 -17.77 -1.56
N ALA A 484 -7.76 -17.41 -2.21
CA ALA A 484 -9.06 -17.23 -1.57
C ALA A 484 -10.18 -17.58 -2.54
N ASP A 485 -11.37 -17.81 -2.01
CA ASP A 485 -12.57 -17.93 -2.83
C ASP A 485 -12.93 -16.60 -3.51
N ALA A 486 -13.79 -16.63 -4.53
CA ALA A 486 -14.28 -15.43 -5.24
C ALA A 486 -14.91 -14.36 -4.32
N ASN A 487 -15.36 -14.76 -3.12
CA ASN A 487 -15.93 -13.87 -2.10
C ASN A 487 -14.91 -13.41 -1.04
N GLY A 488 -13.63 -13.80 -1.15
CA GLY A 488 -12.56 -13.46 -0.21
C GLY A 488 -12.43 -14.39 1.01
N GLN A 489 -13.27 -15.42 1.15
CA GLN A 489 -13.17 -16.39 2.24
C GLN A 489 -12.12 -17.46 1.97
N ASN A 490 -11.90 -18.35 2.95
CA ASN A 490 -11.02 -19.52 2.84
C ASN A 490 -9.59 -19.18 2.38
N ARG A 491 -9.02 -18.15 3.02
CA ARG A 491 -7.68 -17.66 2.70
C ARG A 491 -6.60 -18.66 3.08
N GLN A 492 -5.68 -18.93 2.17
CA GLN A 492 -4.57 -19.85 2.38
C GLN A 492 -3.28 -19.31 1.76
N GLN A 493 -2.18 -19.34 2.52
CA GLN A 493 -0.84 -19.06 2.01
C GLN A 493 -0.31 -20.26 1.21
N LEU A 494 0.25 -20.01 0.03
CA LEU A 494 0.77 -21.05 -0.89
C LEU A 494 2.30 -21.12 -0.94
N THR A 495 3.01 -20.04 -0.58
CA THR A 495 4.48 -19.95 -0.72
C THR A 495 5.16 -19.40 0.54
N GLN A 496 6.47 -19.63 0.68
CA GLN A 496 7.30 -19.13 1.79
C GLN A 496 8.69 -18.68 1.32
N PHE A 497 8.76 -17.85 0.26
CA PHE A 497 10.03 -17.32 -0.24
C PHE A 497 10.72 -16.35 0.73
N LYS A 498 9.96 -15.71 1.63
CA LYS A 498 10.41 -14.65 2.54
C LYS A 498 11.13 -13.52 1.81
N ARG A 499 10.69 -13.24 0.58
CA ARG A 499 11.22 -12.20 -0.32
C ARG A 499 10.09 -11.67 -1.19
N THR A 500 10.37 -10.58 -1.92
CA THR A 500 9.38 -9.93 -2.77
C THR A 500 9.06 -10.74 -4.03
N ILE A 501 7.95 -11.49 -4.01
CA ILE A 501 7.38 -12.16 -5.20
C ILE A 501 6.29 -11.30 -5.86
N ARG A 502 5.99 -11.53 -7.15
CA ARG A 502 5.05 -10.69 -7.93
C ARG A 502 4.30 -11.46 -9.01
N TYR A 503 3.20 -10.85 -9.46
CA TYR A 503 2.47 -11.17 -10.68
C TYR A 503 2.08 -12.66 -10.84
N PRO A 504 1.28 -13.23 -9.91
CA PRO A 504 0.70 -14.54 -10.13
C PRO A 504 -0.26 -14.51 -11.31
N ALA A 505 -0.29 -15.61 -12.06
CA ALA A 505 -1.18 -15.84 -13.19
C ALA A 505 -1.63 -17.31 -13.20
N TRP A 506 -2.94 -17.53 -13.23
CA TRP A 506 -3.54 -18.85 -13.31
C TRP A 506 -3.33 -19.49 -14.69
N SER A 507 -3.08 -20.81 -14.72
CA SER A 507 -3.26 -21.60 -15.93
C SER A 507 -4.75 -21.61 -16.31
N HIS A 508 -5.04 -21.78 -17.59
CA HIS A 508 -6.44 -21.82 -18.07
C HIS A 508 -7.24 -22.98 -17.45
N GLN A 509 -6.57 -24.09 -17.10
CA GLN A 509 -7.19 -25.24 -16.44
C GLN A 509 -7.38 -25.05 -14.93
N GLY A 510 -6.76 -24.04 -14.32
CA GLY A 510 -6.87 -23.78 -12.88
C GLY A 510 -6.12 -24.78 -11.99
N ASP A 511 -5.12 -25.48 -12.54
CA ASP A 511 -4.30 -26.47 -11.84
C ASP A 511 -2.90 -25.95 -11.48
N LYS A 512 -2.46 -24.85 -12.10
CA LYS A 512 -1.12 -24.28 -11.95
C LYS A 512 -1.16 -22.76 -11.86
N ILE A 513 -0.14 -22.19 -11.21
CA ILE A 513 0.03 -20.75 -11.03
C ILE A 513 1.48 -20.39 -11.41
N ALA A 514 1.64 -19.50 -12.38
CA ALA A 514 2.93 -18.92 -12.74
C ALA A 514 3.16 -17.62 -11.99
N PHE A 515 4.38 -17.35 -11.54
CA PHE A 515 4.72 -16.13 -10.79
C PHE A 515 6.21 -15.81 -10.88
N LEU A 516 6.57 -14.58 -10.48
CA LEU A 516 7.97 -14.15 -10.38
C LEU A 516 8.46 -14.18 -8.95
N ALA A 517 9.64 -14.76 -8.73
CA ALA A 517 10.32 -14.76 -7.45
C ALA A 517 11.85 -14.67 -7.64
N PRO A 518 12.61 -14.23 -6.62
CA PRO A 518 14.07 -14.27 -6.68
C PRO A 518 14.59 -15.72 -6.76
N THR A 519 15.75 -15.88 -7.40
CA THR A 519 16.52 -17.12 -7.32
C THR A 519 17.06 -17.34 -5.89
N PRO A 520 17.43 -18.58 -5.51
CA PRO A 520 17.91 -18.86 -4.15
C PRO A 520 19.14 -18.05 -3.70
N ASP A 521 19.98 -17.59 -4.64
CA ASP A 521 21.13 -16.72 -4.40
C ASP A 521 20.77 -15.22 -4.35
N GLU A 522 19.51 -14.88 -4.60
CA GLU A 522 18.93 -13.53 -4.63
C GLU A 522 19.62 -12.57 -5.63
N GLN A 523 20.36 -13.12 -6.59
CA GLN A 523 21.05 -12.32 -7.61
C GLN A 523 20.16 -12.02 -8.81
N LYS A 524 19.17 -12.88 -9.08
CA LYS A 524 18.33 -12.84 -10.28
C LYS A 524 16.86 -13.02 -9.91
N GLU A 525 15.99 -12.74 -10.85
CA GLU A 525 14.57 -13.12 -10.80
C GLU A 525 14.34 -14.30 -11.75
N SER A 526 13.44 -15.21 -11.40
CA SER A 526 13.07 -16.34 -12.24
C SER A 526 11.54 -16.51 -12.33
N LEU A 527 11.10 -17.19 -13.39
CA LEU A 527 9.73 -17.64 -13.57
C LEU A 527 9.54 -18.97 -12.82
N TYR A 528 8.59 -18.98 -11.90
CA TYR A 528 8.21 -20.17 -11.14
C TYR A 528 6.80 -20.62 -11.50
N ILE A 529 6.59 -21.93 -11.46
CA ILE A 529 5.27 -22.57 -11.58
C ILE A 529 4.99 -23.31 -10.28
N LEU A 530 3.85 -23.02 -9.67
CA LEU A 530 3.29 -23.76 -8.55
C LEU A 530 2.19 -24.68 -9.07
N ASP A 531 2.29 -25.97 -8.74
CA ASP A 531 1.21 -26.93 -8.91
C ASP A 531 0.27 -26.86 -7.71
N VAL A 532 -1.02 -26.60 -7.94
CA VAL A 532 -1.96 -26.26 -6.85
C VAL A 532 -2.30 -27.47 -6.00
N ALA A 533 -2.41 -28.65 -6.58
CA ALA A 533 -2.76 -29.87 -5.85
C ALA A 533 -1.61 -30.34 -4.95
N THR A 534 -0.38 -30.24 -5.43
CA THR A 534 0.80 -30.76 -4.72
C THR A 534 1.59 -29.69 -3.94
N HIS A 535 1.30 -28.41 -4.17
CA HIS A 535 2.10 -27.25 -3.76
C HIS A 535 3.57 -27.30 -4.22
N LYS A 536 3.89 -28.14 -5.22
CA LYS A 536 5.24 -28.25 -5.75
C LYS A 536 5.56 -27.00 -6.58
N ILE A 537 6.72 -26.40 -6.29
CA ILE A 537 7.22 -25.21 -6.98
C ILE A 537 8.41 -25.61 -7.87
N THR A 538 8.36 -25.25 -9.14
CA THR A 538 9.42 -25.51 -10.13
C THR A 538 9.81 -24.23 -10.85
N ALA A 539 11.11 -23.96 -10.96
CA ALA A 539 11.64 -22.85 -11.76
C ALA A 539 11.75 -23.25 -13.23
N ILE A 540 11.41 -22.32 -14.12
CA ILE A 540 11.69 -22.44 -15.56
C ILE A 540 13.19 -22.24 -15.79
N LYS A 541 13.80 -23.18 -16.51
CA LYS A 541 15.21 -23.12 -16.86
C LYS A 541 15.40 -22.32 -18.15
N ALA A 542 15.88 -21.09 -18.02
CA ALA A 542 16.21 -20.22 -19.14
C ALA A 542 17.41 -19.31 -18.77
N PRO A 543 18.19 -18.80 -19.75
CA PRO A 543 19.43 -18.06 -19.49
C PRO A 543 19.19 -16.60 -19.04
N PHE A 544 17.95 -16.18 -18.85
CA PHE A 544 17.60 -14.80 -18.54
C PHE A 544 17.64 -14.51 -17.04
N THR A 545 17.88 -13.25 -16.68
CA THR A 545 18.06 -12.81 -15.29
C THR A 545 16.89 -11.99 -14.75
N THR A 546 16.03 -11.51 -15.64
CA THR A 546 14.88 -10.67 -15.30
C THR A 546 13.71 -10.97 -16.24
N TYR A 547 12.51 -10.87 -15.69
CA TYR A 547 11.26 -11.19 -16.38
C TYR A 547 10.20 -10.15 -16.00
N ASN A 548 9.12 -10.08 -16.78
CA ASN A 548 7.95 -9.27 -16.46
C ASN A 548 6.74 -10.16 -16.18
N ARG A 549 5.57 -9.55 -16.00
CA ARG A 549 4.31 -10.25 -15.70
C ARG A 549 4.11 -11.46 -16.65
N PRO A 550 4.00 -12.69 -16.11
CA PRO A 550 3.75 -13.87 -16.92
C PRO A 550 2.30 -13.96 -17.39
N GLY A 551 2.10 -14.67 -18.50
CA GLY A 551 0.85 -15.22 -18.99
C GLY A 551 1.04 -16.67 -19.42
N TRP A 552 -0.02 -17.35 -19.85
CA TRP A 552 0.02 -18.75 -20.27
C TRP A 552 -0.26 -18.87 -21.78
N SER A 553 0.27 -19.91 -22.42
CA SER A 553 -0.28 -20.39 -23.68
C SER A 553 -1.66 -21.03 -23.44
N PRO A 554 -2.57 -21.03 -24.43
CA PRO A 554 -3.93 -21.50 -24.22
C PRO A 554 -4.01 -22.99 -23.84
N ASP A 555 -3.13 -23.81 -24.43
CA ASP A 555 -2.92 -25.22 -24.08
C ASP A 555 -2.27 -25.46 -22.69
N GLY A 556 -1.73 -24.42 -22.06
CA GLY A 556 -1.02 -24.51 -20.78
C GLY A 556 0.39 -25.11 -20.83
N SER A 557 0.95 -25.39 -22.03
CA SER A 557 2.28 -26.01 -22.18
C SER A 557 3.45 -25.02 -22.06
N ALA A 558 3.17 -23.72 -22.08
CA ALA A 558 4.18 -22.67 -22.05
C ALA A 558 3.77 -21.42 -21.27
N ILE A 559 4.77 -20.66 -20.84
CA ILE A 559 4.63 -19.35 -20.21
C ILE A 559 5.05 -18.26 -21.19
N ILE A 560 4.27 -17.18 -21.27
CA ILE A 560 4.60 -15.98 -22.04
C ILE A 560 5.08 -14.91 -21.08
N SER A 561 6.29 -14.37 -21.28
CA SER A 561 6.82 -13.29 -20.44
C SER A 561 7.71 -12.37 -21.24
N SER A 562 7.70 -11.08 -20.89
CA SER A 562 8.63 -10.10 -21.46
C SER A 562 9.99 -10.21 -20.78
N VAL A 563 11.06 -10.15 -21.57
CA VAL A 563 12.46 -10.28 -21.15
C VAL A 563 13.28 -9.12 -21.74
N PRO A 564 14.11 -8.43 -20.94
CA PRO A 564 15.03 -7.42 -21.46
C PRO A 564 16.19 -8.03 -22.27
N HIS A 565 16.59 -7.33 -23.33
CA HIS A 565 17.82 -7.56 -24.11
C HIS A 565 18.48 -6.20 -24.41
N ASP A 566 19.61 -6.20 -25.11
CA ASP A 566 20.48 -5.02 -25.27
C ASP A 566 19.75 -3.79 -25.84
N ASP A 567 18.79 -3.99 -26.75
CA ASP A 567 18.08 -2.92 -27.47
C ASP A 567 16.61 -2.72 -27.05
N GLY A 568 16.12 -3.42 -26.02
CA GLY A 568 14.69 -3.36 -25.67
C GLY A 568 14.20 -4.43 -24.71
N LYS A 569 12.90 -4.71 -24.75
CA LYS A 569 12.35 -5.92 -24.12
C LYS A 569 11.30 -6.53 -25.03
N ASP A 570 11.27 -7.85 -25.12
CA ASP A 570 10.35 -8.56 -25.98
C ASP A 570 9.68 -9.72 -25.27
N LEU A 571 8.54 -10.17 -25.81
CA LEU A 571 7.82 -11.33 -25.32
C LEU A 571 8.48 -12.61 -25.82
N PHE A 572 8.68 -13.55 -24.90
CA PHE A 572 9.17 -14.89 -25.17
C PHE A 572 8.15 -15.92 -24.69
N ARG A 573 8.03 -17.02 -25.44
CA ARG A 573 7.33 -18.25 -25.07
C ARG A 573 8.34 -19.23 -24.48
N PHE A 574 8.10 -19.67 -23.24
CA PHE A 574 8.94 -20.62 -22.52
C PHE A 574 8.20 -21.94 -22.37
N ALA A 575 8.68 -23.00 -23.03
CA ALA A 575 8.10 -24.33 -22.86
C ALA A 575 8.42 -24.88 -21.47
N ILE A 576 7.41 -25.47 -20.81
CA ILE A 576 7.53 -25.93 -19.42
C ILE A 576 8.40 -27.19 -19.32
N ASP A 577 8.24 -28.13 -20.26
CA ASP A 577 8.86 -29.47 -20.15
C ASP A 577 10.23 -29.59 -20.86
N SER A 578 10.49 -28.79 -21.89
CA SER A 578 11.67 -28.95 -22.76
C SER A 578 12.80 -27.95 -22.50
N SER A 579 12.65 -27.02 -21.55
CA SER A 579 13.58 -25.89 -21.30
C SER A 579 13.86 -25.02 -22.54
N SER A 580 13.11 -25.19 -23.63
CA SER A 580 13.24 -24.41 -24.85
C SER A 580 12.43 -23.11 -24.75
N TYR A 581 12.91 -22.06 -25.39
CA TYR A 581 12.20 -20.79 -25.47
C TYR A 581 12.26 -20.20 -26.89
N GLN A 582 11.27 -19.39 -27.23
CA GLN A 582 11.12 -18.75 -28.54
C GLN A 582 10.72 -17.29 -28.34
N GLN A 583 11.36 -16.38 -29.08
CA GLN A 583 10.96 -14.97 -29.14
C GLN A 583 9.68 -14.82 -29.98
N LEU A 584 8.70 -14.06 -29.48
CA LEU A 584 7.41 -13.81 -30.11
C LEU A 584 7.28 -12.40 -30.70
N THR A 585 8.04 -11.44 -30.17
CA THR A 585 8.00 -10.04 -30.58
C THR A 585 9.40 -9.47 -30.74
N ASP A 586 9.51 -8.37 -31.46
CA ASP A 586 10.72 -7.65 -31.83
C ASP A 586 10.48 -6.12 -31.81
N ASP A 587 9.53 -5.67 -30.99
CA ASP A 587 8.95 -4.32 -31.03
C ASP A 587 8.69 -3.75 -29.63
N ASP A 588 9.55 -4.10 -28.68
CA ASP A 588 9.61 -3.50 -27.34
C ASP A 588 8.41 -3.86 -26.43
N ALA A 589 7.86 -5.06 -26.63
CA ALA A 589 6.70 -5.57 -25.92
C ALA A 589 6.90 -5.72 -24.40
N ARG A 590 5.86 -5.37 -23.62
CA ARG A 590 5.89 -5.29 -22.15
C ARG A 590 5.03 -6.33 -21.45
N TYR A 591 3.86 -6.64 -22.00
CA TYR A 591 2.94 -7.65 -21.48
C TYR A 591 2.01 -8.12 -22.59
N GLY A 592 1.78 -9.44 -22.67
CA GLY A 592 0.96 -10.06 -23.69
C GLY A 592 0.12 -11.22 -23.16
N VAL A 593 -0.98 -11.48 -23.85
CA VAL A 593 -1.96 -12.53 -23.56
C VAL A 593 -2.27 -13.25 -24.87
N MET A 594 -2.05 -14.57 -24.91
CA MET A 594 -2.53 -15.40 -26.00
C MET A 594 -4.05 -15.51 -25.91
N ILE A 595 -4.76 -15.15 -26.98
CA ILE A 595 -6.23 -15.28 -27.06
C ILE A 595 -6.67 -16.53 -27.82
N SER A 596 -5.74 -17.12 -28.58
CA SER A 596 -5.82 -18.46 -29.18
C SER A 596 -4.39 -18.99 -29.36
N GLU A 597 -4.22 -20.19 -29.92
CA GLU A 597 -2.88 -20.80 -30.10
C GLU A 597 -1.94 -19.95 -30.96
N ASN A 598 -2.50 -19.19 -31.91
CA ASN A 598 -1.72 -18.39 -32.86
C ASN A 598 -1.94 -16.88 -32.71
N GLU A 599 -2.86 -16.43 -31.87
CA GLU A 599 -3.21 -15.01 -31.75
C GLU A 599 -2.73 -14.43 -30.42
N LEU A 600 -1.88 -13.40 -30.51
CA LEU A 600 -1.33 -12.67 -29.37
C LEU A 600 -1.87 -11.24 -29.34
N LEU A 601 -2.39 -10.82 -28.19
CA LEU A 601 -2.59 -9.39 -27.88
C LEU A 601 -1.51 -8.92 -26.91
N TYR A 602 -0.91 -7.77 -27.16
CA TYR A 602 0.16 -7.27 -26.32
C TYR A 602 0.27 -5.75 -26.28
N THR A 603 1.12 -5.26 -25.39
CA THR A 603 1.41 -3.83 -25.23
C THR A 603 2.89 -3.59 -25.46
N SER A 604 3.24 -2.43 -26.00
CA SER A 604 4.63 -1.99 -26.24
C SER A 604 4.83 -0.56 -25.70
N LEU A 605 6.09 -0.14 -25.53
CA LEU A 605 6.43 1.25 -25.21
C LEU A 605 5.93 2.26 -26.24
N SER A 606 5.73 1.83 -27.50
CA SER A 606 5.15 2.64 -28.57
C SER A 606 3.68 3.03 -28.34
N LYS A 607 3.05 2.50 -27.26
CA LYS A 607 1.64 2.65 -26.88
C LYS A 607 0.70 1.92 -27.86
N GLY A 608 -0.57 1.78 -27.46
CA GLY A 608 -1.56 1.01 -28.19
C GLY A 608 -1.66 -0.44 -27.73
N LEU A 609 -2.75 -1.09 -28.12
CA LEU A 609 -2.90 -2.53 -28.01
C LEU A 609 -2.53 -3.13 -29.36
N TRP A 610 -1.51 -3.97 -29.36
CA TRP A 610 -0.98 -4.63 -30.54
C TRP A 610 -1.52 -6.05 -30.64
N TYR A 611 -1.56 -6.55 -31.88
CA TYR A 611 -2.06 -7.87 -32.25
C TYR A 611 -1.09 -8.51 -33.23
N ARG A 612 -0.86 -9.81 -33.08
CA ARG A 612 -0.02 -10.62 -33.96
C ARG A 612 -0.68 -11.98 -34.17
N ASN A 613 -0.73 -12.43 -35.42
CA ASN A 613 -1.19 -13.78 -35.77
C ASN A 613 -0.03 -14.60 -36.33
N PHE A 614 0.42 -15.61 -35.57
CA PHE A 614 1.55 -16.47 -35.94
C PHE A 614 1.23 -17.44 -37.09
N ALA A 615 -0.05 -17.62 -37.44
CA ALA A 615 -0.46 -18.47 -38.56
C ALA A 615 -0.51 -17.74 -39.92
N ASP A 616 -0.53 -16.40 -39.94
CA ASP A 616 -0.59 -15.58 -41.15
C ASP A 616 0.79 -14.96 -41.47
N ASP A 617 0.85 -13.67 -41.81
CA ASP A 617 2.08 -12.93 -42.12
C ASP A 617 2.98 -12.68 -40.89
N ASN A 618 2.47 -13.00 -39.70
CA ASN A 618 3.13 -12.77 -38.43
C ASN A 618 3.58 -11.31 -38.23
N SER A 619 2.87 -10.34 -38.82
CA SER A 619 3.15 -8.93 -38.68
C SER A 619 2.47 -8.33 -37.45
N ALA A 620 3.14 -7.37 -36.82
CA ALA A 620 2.59 -6.60 -35.71
C ALA A 620 1.57 -5.58 -36.23
N GLN A 621 0.34 -5.63 -35.70
CA GLN A 621 -0.75 -4.73 -36.10
C GLN A 621 -1.32 -4.01 -34.87
N ILE A 622 -1.63 -2.71 -35.02
CA ILE A 622 -2.29 -1.97 -33.95
C ILE A 622 -3.78 -2.32 -33.94
N LYS A 623 -4.23 -3.01 -32.89
CA LYS A 623 -5.64 -3.34 -32.66
C LYS A 623 -6.42 -2.19 -32.01
N ILE A 624 -5.78 -1.43 -31.12
CA ILE A 624 -6.34 -0.19 -30.55
C ILE A 624 -5.24 0.87 -30.54
N SER A 625 -5.54 2.07 -31.05
CA SER A 625 -4.58 3.17 -31.13
C SER A 625 -4.07 3.63 -29.75
N GLY A 626 -2.82 4.09 -29.72
CA GLY A 626 -2.16 4.62 -28.51
C GLY A 626 -2.84 5.86 -27.89
N ASN A 627 -3.66 6.56 -28.66
CA ASN A 627 -4.47 7.69 -28.18
C ASN A 627 -5.64 7.23 -27.29
N ILE A 628 -6.16 6.03 -27.53
CA ILE A 628 -7.24 5.42 -26.75
C ILE A 628 -6.66 4.58 -25.61
N PHE A 629 -5.68 3.73 -25.95
CA PHE A 629 -5.09 2.76 -25.05
C PHE A 629 -3.59 3.04 -24.84
N ASN A 630 -3.23 3.49 -23.65
CA ASN A 630 -1.85 3.85 -23.30
C ASN A 630 -1.33 3.14 -22.04
N GLY A 631 -2.05 2.10 -21.57
CA GLY A 631 -1.63 1.28 -20.45
C GLY A 631 -0.70 0.14 -20.89
N LEU A 632 0.23 -0.25 -20.03
CA LEU A 632 1.11 -1.40 -20.29
C LEU A 632 0.59 -2.68 -19.63
N TYR A 633 0.22 -2.62 -18.35
CA TYR A 633 -0.08 -3.84 -17.56
C TYR A 633 -1.54 -3.97 -17.10
N SER A 634 -2.22 -2.85 -16.86
CA SER A 634 -3.54 -2.82 -16.22
C SER A 634 -4.67 -2.98 -17.24
N TRP A 635 -4.73 -4.15 -17.86
CA TRP A 635 -5.80 -4.57 -18.77
C TRP A 635 -6.06 -6.08 -18.66
N HIS A 636 -7.22 -6.51 -19.15
CA HIS A 636 -7.66 -7.90 -19.16
C HIS A 636 -8.52 -8.17 -20.40
N TYR A 637 -8.18 -9.20 -21.16
CA TYR A 637 -8.99 -9.67 -22.28
C TYR A 637 -10.15 -10.55 -21.77
N PHE A 638 -11.35 -10.32 -22.28
CA PHE A 638 -12.52 -11.14 -21.97
C PHE A 638 -13.58 -10.98 -23.06
N GLN A 639 -14.15 -12.09 -23.55
CA GLN A 639 -15.25 -12.13 -24.53
C GLN A 639 -15.11 -11.11 -25.68
N GLY A 640 -14.08 -11.28 -26.53
CA GLY A 640 -13.95 -10.46 -27.76
C GLY A 640 -13.68 -8.97 -27.52
N GLY A 641 -13.06 -8.62 -26.40
CA GLY A 641 -12.67 -7.24 -26.10
C GLY A 641 -11.80 -7.15 -24.86
N ILE A 642 -11.46 -5.93 -24.44
CA ILE A 642 -10.60 -5.69 -23.27
C ILE A 642 -11.23 -4.74 -22.25
N TYR A 643 -11.01 -5.05 -20.98
CA TYR A 643 -11.17 -4.10 -19.88
C TYR A 643 -9.82 -3.48 -19.55
N PHE A 644 -9.74 -2.17 -19.38
CA PHE A 644 -8.47 -1.53 -19.12
C PHE A 644 -8.60 -0.23 -18.34
N LYS A 645 -7.50 0.14 -17.69
CA LYS A 645 -7.36 1.43 -17.02
C LYS A 645 -6.90 2.50 -18.02
N GLN A 646 -7.69 3.55 -18.17
CA GLN A 646 -7.29 4.79 -18.82
C GLN A 646 -6.86 5.84 -17.78
N SER A 647 -5.74 6.53 -18.03
CA SER A 647 -5.26 7.61 -17.16
C SER A 647 -5.66 8.97 -17.74
N LEU A 648 -6.36 9.79 -16.95
CA LEU A 648 -6.67 11.18 -17.26
C LEU A 648 -5.81 12.13 -16.41
N ALA A 649 -5.79 13.42 -16.76
CA ALA A 649 -4.98 14.42 -16.04
C ALA A 649 -5.28 14.47 -14.52
N LYS A 650 -6.57 14.37 -14.14
CA LYS A 650 -7.04 14.50 -12.74
C LYS A 650 -7.73 13.25 -12.19
N ALA A 651 -7.83 12.17 -12.97
CA ALA A 651 -8.59 10.97 -12.60
C ALA A 651 -8.05 9.73 -13.30
N GLN A 652 -8.52 8.56 -12.91
CA GLN A 652 -8.40 7.32 -13.67
C GLN A 652 -9.78 6.82 -14.06
N GLN A 653 -9.89 6.07 -15.15
CA GLN A 653 -11.14 5.46 -15.58
C GLN A 653 -10.93 3.98 -15.90
N LEU A 654 -11.91 3.16 -15.57
CA LEU A 654 -12.04 1.83 -16.16
C LEU A 654 -12.89 1.93 -17.42
N MET A 655 -12.37 1.33 -18.48
CA MET A 655 -12.94 1.35 -19.82
C MET A 655 -13.14 -0.08 -20.31
N ARG A 656 -14.16 -0.28 -21.15
CA ARG A 656 -14.33 -1.48 -21.98
C ARG A 656 -14.20 -1.10 -23.45
N TYR A 657 -13.43 -1.86 -24.21
CA TYR A 657 -13.41 -1.81 -25.66
C TYR A 657 -13.90 -3.14 -26.22
N ASP A 658 -14.95 -3.11 -27.05
CA ASP A 658 -15.51 -4.27 -27.77
C ASP A 658 -14.92 -4.30 -29.18
N PHE A 659 -14.27 -5.40 -29.58
CA PHE A 659 -13.60 -5.49 -30.87
C PHE A 659 -14.57 -5.63 -32.05
N ALA A 660 -15.69 -6.32 -31.87
CA ALA A 660 -16.65 -6.57 -32.96
C ALA A 660 -17.44 -5.30 -33.30
N ARG A 661 -17.73 -4.47 -32.29
CA ARG A 661 -18.48 -3.22 -32.45
C ARG A 661 -17.60 -1.98 -32.56
N GLU A 662 -16.29 -2.14 -32.38
CA GLU A 662 -15.30 -1.05 -32.24
C GLU A 662 -15.73 0.01 -31.21
N LYS A 663 -16.43 -0.42 -30.17
CA LYS A 663 -17.12 0.48 -29.23
C LYS A 663 -16.31 0.65 -27.95
N LEU A 664 -15.93 1.89 -27.66
CA LEU A 664 -15.34 2.31 -26.39
C LEU A 664 -16.44 2.73 -25.39
N THR A 665 -16.49 2.07 -24.23
CA THR A 665 -17.49 2.32 -23.19
C THR A 665 -16.80 2.66 -21.85
N PRO A 666 -16.98 3.87 -21.28
CA PRO A 666 -16.53 4.17 -19.93
C PRO A 666 -17.39 3.43 -18.90
N LEU A 667 -16.76 2.78 -17.93
CA LEU A 667 -17.45 2.02 -16.88
C LEU A 667 -17.53 2.80 -15.57
N ILE A 668 -16.38 3.33 -15.11
CA ILE A 668 -16.33 4.13 -13.89
C ILE A 668 -15.15 5.09 -13.91
N ARG A 669 -15.35 6.26 -13.29
CA ARG A 669 -14.31 7.25 -13.02
C ARG A 669 -13.91 7.18 -11.55
N LEU A 670 -12.60 7.04 -11.32
CA LEU A 670 -12.00 6.88 -10.00
C LEU A 670 -10.98 8.01 -9.72
N PRO A 671 -10.70 8.29 -8.44
CA PRO A 671 -9.62 9.19 -8.06
C PRO A 671 -8.29 8.83 -8.73
N ARG A 672 -7.41 9.81 -8.86
CA ARG A 672 -6.05 9.57 -9.36
C ARG A 672 -5.33 8.60 -8.42
N LYS A 673 -4.52 7.70 -8.98
CA LYS A 673 -3.75 6.65 -8.27
C LYS A 673 -4.57 5.50 -7.66
N THR A 674 -5.88 5.39 -7.89
CA THR A 674 -6.63 4.20 -7.47
C THR A 674 -6.01 2.91 -8.01
N PHE A 675 -5.56 2.92 -9.26
CA PHE A 675 -4.76 1.84 -9.87
C PHE A 675 -3.28 2.14 -9.84
N GLN A 676 -2.49 1.16 -9.41
CA GLN A 676 -1.05 1.15 -9.61
C GLN A 676 -0.69 1.01 -11.10
N GLY A 677 0.47 1.53 -11.50
CA GLY A 677 0.94 1.44 -12.89
C GLY A 677 1.18 0.00 -13.37
N GLY A 678 1.66 -0.87 -12.48
CA GLY A 678 1.83 -2.31 -12.71
C GLY A 678 0.68 -3.17 -12.17
N GLY A 679 -0.45 -2.59 -11.76
CA GLY A 679 -1.56 -3.36 -11.20
C GLY A 679 -2.21 -4.29 -12.24
N SER A 680 -2.77 -5.41 -11.79
CA SER A 680 -3.57 -6.32 -12.62
C SER A 680 -5.07 -5.99 -12.56
N LEU A 681 -5.77 -6.42 -13.61
CA LEU A 681 -7.23 -6.53 -13.66
C LEU A 681 -7.56 -7.99 -13.97
N THR A 682 -8.63 -8.51 -13.38
CA THR A 682 -9.15 -9.84 -13.71
C THR A 682 -10.67 -9.85 -13.63
N MET A 683 -11.32 -10.74 -14.38
CA MET A 683 -12.77 -10.86 -14.45
C MET A 683 -13.25 -12.03 -13.58
N LEU A 684 -14.33 -11.79 -12.82
CA LEU A 684 -15.11 -12.80 -12.10
C LEU A 684 -16.42 -12.99 -12.88
N PRO A 685 -16.46 -13.89 -13.88
CA PRO A 685 -17.56 -13.96 -14.84
C PRO A 685 -18.88 -14.42 -14.21
N LEU A 686 -18.86 -15.32 -13.23
CA LEU A 686 -20.07 -15.82 -12.57
C LEU A 686 -20.75 -14.73 -11.73
N GLU A 687 -19.96 -13.88 -11.08
CA GLU A 687 -20.41 -12.76 -10.27
C GLU A 687 -20.61 -11.48 -11.09
N ASN A 688 -20.24 -11.51 -12.37
CA ASN A 688 -20.18 -10.36 -13.27
C ASN A 688 -19.43 -9.16 -12.66
N LYS A 689 -18.24 -9.40 -12.09
CA LYS A 689 -17.41 -8.37 -11.44
C LYS A 689 -16.02 -8.26 -12.06
N LEU A 690 -15.47 -7.05 -12.09
CA LEU A 690 -14.05 -6.81 -12.27
C LEU A 690 -13.36 -6.74 -10.91
N LEU A 691 -12.24 -7.43 -10.76
CA LEU A 691 -11.41 -7.43 -9.56
C LEU A 691 -10.04 -6.81 -9.87
N PHE A 692 -9.54 -6.00 -8.94
CA PHE A 692 -8.27 -5.31 -9.08
C PHE A 692 -7.67 -4.89 -7.73
N SER A 693 -6.36 -4.67 -7.71
CA SER A 693 -5.69 -4.02 -6.58
C SER A 693 -5.95 -2.52 -6.61
N SER A 694 -6.64 -2.03 -5.59
CA SER A 694 -6.88 -0.61 -5.37
C SER A 694 -5.93 -0.07 -4.31
N SER A 695 -5.31 1.08 -4.57
CA SER A 695 -4.56 1.81 -3.55
C SER A 695 -5.36 3.00 -3.02
N ARG A 696 -5.21 3.29 -1.72
CA ARG A 696 -5.60 4.60 -1.19
C ARG A 696 -4.49 5.59 -1.50
N SER A 697 -4.83 6.87 -1.65
CA SER A 697 -3.79 7.90 -1.75
C SER A 697 -2.92 7.85 -0.50
N PRO A 698 -1.60 7.65 -0.62
CA PRO A 698 -0.73 7.53 0.54
C PRO A 698 -0.76 8.84 1.33
N GLN A 699 -1.15 8.74 2.59
CA GLN A 699 -0.90 9.81 3.56
C GLN A 699 0.49 9.59 4.14
N ALA A 700 1.27 10.66 4.21
CA ALA A 700 2.52 10.69 4.94
C ALA A 700 2.52 11.98 5.75
N ASP A 701 2.83 11.83 7.04
CA ASP A 701 2.96 12.95 7.95
C ASP A 701 4.38 12.96 8.50
N ILE A 702 4.85 14.12 8.94
CA ILE A 702 6.16 14.27 9.57
C ILE A 702 6.01 14.22 11.08
N LYS A 703 6.93 13.48 11.72
CA LYS A 703 6.99 13.33 13.16
C LYS A 703 8.40 13.56 13.67
N GLN A 704 8.51 13.96 14.93
CA GLN A 704 9.76 14.03 15.66
C GLN A 704 9.88 12.81 16.58
N LEU A 705 11.09 12.26 16.67
CA LEU A 705 11.44 11.14 17.51
C LEU A 705 12.46 11.57 18.57
N ALA A 706 12.12 11.38 19.85
CA ALA A 706 13.08 11.41 20.94
C ALA A 706 13.33 9.96 21.37
N HIS A 707 14.53 9.45 21.09
CA HIS A 707 14.92 8.07 21.39
C HIS A 707 16.00 8.05 22.48
N PRO A 708 15.94 7.11 23.44
CA PRO A 708 16.89 7.06 24.57
C PRO A 708 18.36 6.96 24.18
N LEU A 709 18.67 6.33 23.05
CA LEU A 709 20.05 6.19 22.56
C LEU A 709 20.68 7.50 22.06
N PHE A 710 19.88 8.55 21.88
CA PHE A 710 20.35 9.85 21.41
C PHE A 710 20.44 10.89 22.54
N ASN A 711 20.09 10.50 23.78
CA ASN A 711 20.08 11.38 24.95
C ASN A 711 21.42 11.41 25.68
#